data_AF-A0A7V9AB94-F1
#
_entry.id   AF-A0A7V9AB94-F1
#
_cell.length_a   1.000
_cell.length_b   1.000
_cell.length_c   1.000
_cell.angle_alpha   90.00
_cell.angle_beta   90.00
_cell.angle_gamma   90.00
#
_symmetry.space_group_name_H-M   'P 1'
#
loop_
_entity.id
_entity.type
_entity.pdbx_description
1 polymer ?
#
loop_
_entity_poly.entity_id
_entity_poly.type
_entity_poly.pdbx_seq_one_letter_code
_entity_poly.pdbx_strand_id
1 'polypeptide(L)'
;MSQETPQAAASESAFPPVGIDAKFTAPDVQPRSPWQRWRDFWFCPADPTTLAFIRISTGLLVLYIHLAYSLDLQAFFGEHGWYAARFINRERKESPMVVTPWLDHWEDSQEGWAQLSDFPHRRAALMRFLRSLPADAAQRQRDLAYLQRIFAYRNSADVLIALNYVQSMATERELERYLTALQGGQVELSEEIVIGARPKSFGKQYEPPPVFATLSADEKRQLAQEIRHFWHALARVPWIDPKQERTYVINHFMEAGPVMRQALLEFMLTLPDDEQQRNALLDYLEYWNVDPRKVYRQGHAIFSMWFHVTDPTAMACIHAGVLVLIALFTVGLFTRVTSVLVWLATVSYIHRTQQILFGMDTMMNILLFYLMIGNCGAALSLDRLIARYRATRAALRRGGLDAATRAFLAYPPPSVAAGFAQRLIQVHFCFIYMAAGLSKLKGGMWWHGQAFWEVLVNPEFTLLHYSWYENTIRWLVSFKPVYHIMLVSAVWFTLFVEIAGPFLLWTRLRWLIIFLATLMHAIIAVLMGLNLFELLMIVMLLAFLPDRVIRDRFRGGPDLPRFRWCFHLPRDAECRTAAWIAAIDVDNQVRLQPVSAEQKTPYLLRDNGEMLRDREAVQVLVSSLRLAPLLVPLLWLPGMGGWLTRRLFPS
;
A
#
# COMPACT_ATOMS: atom_id res chain seq x y z
N MET A 1 -37.16 69.42 -66.33
CA MET A 1 -38.08 69.55 -65.18
C MET A 1 -37.85 68.32 -64.31
N SER A 2 -36.99 68.43 -63.29
CA SER A 2 -37.36 68.52 -61.84
C SER A 2 -37.73 67.12 -61.30
N GLN A 3 -37.13 66.54 -60.26
CA GLN A 3 -36.67 67.07 -58.96
C GLN A 3 -35.62 66.14 -58.29
N GLU A 4 -35.04 66.63 -57.20
CA GLU A 4 -33.92 66.13 -56.40
C GLU A 4 -34.24 65.01 -55.37
N THR A 5 -33.20 64.22 -55.06
CA THR A 5 -32.80 63.57 -53.76
C THR A 5 -33.63 62.45 -53.10
N PRO A 6 -33.06 61.56 -52.23
CA PRO A 6 -31.70 61.57 -51.65
C PRO A 6 -30.90 60.23 -51.68
N GLN A 7 -29.59 60.38 -51.41
CA GLN A 7 -28.62 59.33 -51.06
C GLN A 7 -29.04 58.47 -49.86
N ALA A 8 -28.81 57.15 -49.96
CA ALA A 8 -28.62 56.27 -48.82
C ALA A 8 -27.35 55.42 -49.03
N ALA A 9 -26.53 55.35 -47.99
CA ALA A 9 -25.17 54.85 -47.96
C ALA A 9 -25.02 53.37 -48.38
N ALA A 10 -24.05 53.10 -49.25
CA ALA A 10 -23.58 51.76 -49.54
C ALA A 10 -22.60 51.31 -48.44
N SER A 11 -23.03 50.38 -47.57
CA SER A 11 -22.12 49.53 -46.81
C SER A 11 -22.04 48.16 -47.48
N GLU A 12 -20.99 47.93 -48.28
CA GLU A 12 -20.64 46.59 -48.75
C GLU A 12 -20.03 45.79 -47.60
N SER A 13 -20.84 44.96 -46.94
CA SER A 13 -20.34 43.82 -46.17
C SER A 13 -20.60 42.55 -46.98
N ALA A 14 -19.59 42.12 -47.74
CA ALA A 14 -19.62 40.86 -48.46
C ALA A 14 -19.16 39.71 -47.54
N PHE A 15 -20.09 39.18 -46.75
CA PHE A 15 -20.04 37.80 -46.27
C PHE A 15 -21.29 37.09 -46.77
N PRO A 16 -21.19 35.94 -47.45
CA PRO A 16 -22.37 35.19 -47.84
C PRO A 16 -23.09 34.73 -46.55
N PRO A 17 -24.42 34.81 -46.47
CA PRO A 17 -25.14 34.26 -45.34
C PRO A 17 -24.85 32.76 -45.29
N VAL A 18 -24.27 32.31 -44.17
CA VAL A 18 -24.14 30.88 -43.87
C VAL A 18 -25.56 30.34 -43.86
N GLY A 19 -25.91 29.58 -44.90
CA GLY A 19 -27.15 28.82 -44.95
C GLY A 19 -27.18 27.90 -43.73
N ILE A 20 -27.99 28.26 -42.75
CA ILE A 20 -28.38 27.32 -41.70
C ILE A 20 -29.36 26.38 -42.38
N ASP A 21 -28.83 25.28 -42.94
CA ASP A 21 -29.64 24.13 -43.28
C ASP A 21 -30.28 23.62 -41.99
N ALA A 22 -31.53 24.03 -41.79
CA ALA A 22 -32.40 23.58 -40.73
C ALA A 22 -32.74 22.11 -40.97
N LYS A 23 -31.83 21.19 -40.60
CA LYS A 23 -32.07 19.75 -40.36
C LYS A 23 -30.84 19.02 -39.78
N PHE A 24 -30.15 19.62 -38.80
CA PHE A 24 -29.37 18.82 -37.86
C PHE A 24 -30.29 18.42 -36.70
N THR A 25 -31.17 17.45 -36.94
CA THR A 25 -31.77 16.70 -35.83
C THR A 25 -30.62 16.04 -35.09
N ALA A 26 -30.55 16.23 -33.76
CA ALA A 26 -29.59 15.52 -32.93
C ALA A 26 -29.65 14.02 -33.30
N PRO A 27 -28.52 13.34 -33.55
CA PRO A 27 -28.55 11.94 -33.95
C PRO A 27 -29.36 11.16 -32.92
N ASP A 28 -30.30 10.34 -33.40
CA ASP A 28 -31.13 9.48 -32.54
C ASP A 28 -30.22 8.75 -31.55
N VAL A 29 -30.39 9.05 -30.26
CA VAL A 29 -29.66 8.38 -29.19
C VAL A 29 -30.20 6.95 -29.12
N GLN A 30 -29.63 6.08 -29.94
CA GLN A 30 -29.90 4.65 -29.91
C GLN A 30 -29.73 4.19 -28.45
N PRO A 31 -30.76 3.57 -27.84
CA PRO A 31 -30.68 3.10 -26.46
C PRO A 31 -29.55 2.08 -26.36
N ARG A 32 -28.49 2.42 -25.61
CA ARG A 32 -27.35 1.54 -25.42
C ARG A 32 -27.72 0.37 -24.52
N SER A 33 -27.36 -0.85 -24.92
CA SER A 33 -27.55 -2.03 -24.06
C SER A 33 -26.73 -1.92 -22.76
N PRO A 34 -27.09 -2.65 -21.69
CA PRO A 34 -26.27 -2.70 -20.47
C PRO A 34 -24.81 -3.08 -20.75
N TRP A 35 -24.58 -4.04 -21.65
CA TRP A 35 -23.23 -4.45 -22.06
C TRP A 35 -22.45 -3.36 -22.80
N GLN A 36 -23.11 -2.61 -23.69
CA GLN A 36 -22.47 -1.47 -24.37
C GLN A 36 -22.08 -0.38 -23.37
N ARG A 37 -22.95 -0.05 -22.40
CA ARG A 37 -22.62 0.92 -21.35
C ARG A 37 -21.45 0.45 -20.48
N TRP A 38 -21.42 -0.82 -20.12
CA TRP A 38 -20.28 -1.43 -19.40
C TRP A 38 -18.98 -1.31 -20.20
N ARG A 39 -19.01 -1.68 -21.48
CA ARG A 39 -17.83 -1.59 -22.36
C ARG A 39 -17.38 -0.15 -22.56
N ASP A 40 -18.30 0.77 -22.80
CA ASP A 40 -17.99 2.19 -22.99
C ASP A 40 -17.42 2.82 -21.70
N PHE A 41 -17.89 2.38 -20.52
CA PHE A 41 -17.37 2.85 -19.24
C PHE A 41 -15.87 2.55 -19.11
N TRP A 42 -15.45 1.31 -19.44
CA TRP A 42 -14.06 0.85 -19.29
C TRP A 42 -13.15 1.19 -20.47
N PHE A 43 -13.67 1.16 -21.70
CA PHE A 43 -12.83 1.13 -22.91
C PHE A 43 -13.05 2.31 -23.87
N CYS A 44 -13.81 3.34 -23.49
CA CYS A 44 -13.87 4.56 -24.27
C CYS A 44 -12.50 5.26 -24.28
N PRO A 45 -11.93 5.61 -25.45
CA PRO A 45 -10.69 6.36 -25.51
C PRO A 45 -10.78 7.69 -24.76
N ALA A 46 -9.81 7.96 -23.89
CA ALA A 46 -9.76 9.19 -23.10
C ALA A 46 -8.46 9.97 -23.34
N ASP A 47 -8.52 11.29 -23.14
CA ASP A 47 -7.34 12.16 -23.16
C ASP A 47 -6.39 11.80 -22.00
N PRO A 48 -5.10 11.50 -22.27
CA PRO A 48 -4.14 11.10 -21.25
C PRO A 48 -3.66 12.24 -20.32
N THR A 49 -4.11 13.49 -20.51
CA THR A 49 -3.65 14.66 -19.74
C THR A 49 -3.85 14.49 -18.24
N THR A 50 -5.00 13.97 -17.80
CA THR A 50 -5.26 13.73 -16.37
C THR A 50 -4.27 12.73 -15.79
N LEU A 51 -4.02 11.61 -16.48
CA LEU A 51 -3.03 10.62 -16.03
C LEU A 51 -1.60 11.14 -16.06
N ALA A 52 -1.26 11.99 -17.03
CA ALA A 52 0.05 12.62 -17.07
C ALA A 52 0.28 13.58 -15.90
N PHE A 53 -0.77 14.30 -15.46
CA PHE A 53 -0.70 15.12 -14.27
C PHE A 53 -0.59 14.28 -13.01
N ILE A 54 -1.39 13.21 -12.89
CA ILE A 54 -1.26 12.23 -11.80
C ILE A 54 0.16 11.65 -11.76
N ARG A 55 0.74 11.28 -12.91
CA ARG A 55 2.13 10.80 -13.00
C ARG A 55 3.14 11.77 -12.41
N ILE A 56 3.03 13.06 -12.73
CA ILE A 56 3.94 14.08 -12.19
C ILE A 56 3.77 14.17 -10.67
N SER A 57 2.52 14.30 -10.19
CA SER A 57 2.24 14.40 -8.75
C SER A 57 2.69 13.17 -7.97
N THR A 58 2.35 11.96 -8.45
CA THR A 58 2.83 10.70 -7.87
C THR A 58 4.35 10.61 -7.93
N GLY A 59 4.97 10.94 -9.06
CA GLY A 59 6.42 10.89 -9.23
C GLY A 59 7.16 11.81 -8.25
N LEU A 60 6.66 13.03 -8.02
CA LEU A 60 7.22 13.96 -7.03
C LEU A 60 7.11 13.41 -5.60
N LEU A 61 5.96 12.83 -5.24
CA LEU A 61 5.78 12.23 -3.92
C LEU A 61 6.66 10.99 -3.72
N VAL A 62 6.73 10.11 -4.73
CA VAL A 62 7.61 8.93 -4.74
C VAL A 62 9.07 9.37 -4.62
N LEU A 63 9.48 10.40 -5.35
CA LEU A 63 10.84 10.93 -5.27
C LEU A 63 11.14 11.46 -3.88
N TYR A 64 10.24 12.23 -3.28
CA TYR A 64 10.38 12.73 -1.92
C TYR A 64 10.54 11.59 -0.90
N ILE A 65 9.68 10.56 -0.99
CA ILE A 65 9.74 9.38 -0.10
C ILE A 65 11.12 8.71 -0.19
N HIS A 66 11.61 8.48 -1.41
CA HIS A 66 12.88 7.79 -1.60
C HIS A 66 14.09 8.68 -1.28
N LEU A 67 13.99 9.99 -1.46
CA LEU A 67 15.00 10.95 -0.98
C LEU A 67 15.06 10.96 0.55
N ALA A 68 13.93 10.83 1.25
CA ALA A 68 13.93 10.71 2.70
C ALA A 68 14.64 9.41 3.14
N TYR A 69 14.43 8.30 2.43
CA TYR A 69 15.18 7.06 2.69
C TYR A 69 16.69 7.19 2.47
N SER A 70 17.17 8.17 1.68
CA SER A 70 18.61 8.36 1.48
C SER A 70 19.35 8.68 2.78
N LEU A 71 18.69 9.32 3.75
CA LEU A 71 19.30 9.72 5.02
C LEU A 71 19.62 8.53 5.93
N ASP A 72 18.76 7.52 5.89
CA ASP A 72 18.78 6.38 6.82
C ASP A 72 18.73 5.02 6.09
N LEU A 73 19.23 4.96 4.85
CA LEU A 73 19.10 3.79 3.97
C LEU A 73 19.60 2.49 4.64
N GLN A 74 20.70 2.57 5.38
CA GLN A 74 21.25 1.43 6.13
C GLN A 74 20.40 1.05 7.35
N ALA A 75 19.84 2.04 8.05
CA ALA A 75 18.96 1.78 9.19
C ALA A 75 17.66 1.11 8.76
N PHE A 76 17.13 1.44 7.58
CA PHE A 76 15.90 0.83 7.06
C PHE A 76 16.12 -0.52 6.35
N PHE A 77 17.16 -0.63 5.52
CA PHE A 77 17.28 -1.75 4.56
C PHE A 77 18.62 -2.50 4.63
N GLY A 78 19.59 -2.01 5.41
CA GLY A 78 20.91 -2.63 5.56
C GLY A 78 20.88 -3.97 6.29
N GLU A 79 22.04 -4.62 6.38
CA GLU A 79 22.20 -5.92 7.06
C GLU A 79 21.76 -5.86 8.53
N HIS A 80 22.14 -4.78 9.21
CA HIS A 80 21.85 -4.51 10.62
C HIS A 80 20.81 -3.40 10.80
N GLY A 81 19.91 -3.21 9.84
CA GLY A 81 18.80 -2.26 9.98
C GLY A 81 17.91 -2.54 11.19
N TRP A 82 17.02 -1.61 11.53
CA TRP A 82 16.07 -1.70 12.66
C TRP A 82 15.35 -3.05 12.70
N TYR A 83 14.97 -3.56 11.53
CA TYR A 83 14.58 -4.94 11.36
C TYR A 83 15.62 -5.65 10.48
N ALA A 84 16.58 -6.31 11.15
CA ALA A 84 17.78 -6.84 10.51
C ALA A 84 17.47 -7.88 9.42
N ALA A 85 18.34 -7.95 8.41
CA ALA A 85 18.13 -8.80 7.23
C ALA A 85 17.86 -10.28 7.58
N ARG A 86 18.52 -10.80 8.62
CA ARG A 86 18.34 -12.18 9.09
C ARG A 86 16.91 -12.48 9.55
N PHE A 87 16.26 -11.54 10.24
CA PHE A 87 14.91 -11.74 10.77
C PHE A 87 13.91 -11.77 9.63
N ILE A 88 13.99 -10.81 8.71
CA ILE A 88 13.07 -10.75 7.57
C ILE A 88 13.29 -11.93 6.62
N ASN A 89 14.54 -12.37 6.43
CA ASN A 89 14.79 -13.55 5.61
C ASN A 89 14.21 -14.82 6.24
N ARG A 90 14.19 -14.91 7.59
CA ARG A 90 13.46 -15.96 8.31
C ARG A 90 11.96 -15.83 8.09
N GLU A 91 11.37 -14.65 8.31
CA GLU A 91 9.93 -14.44 8.09
C GLU A 91 9.50 -14.76 6.65
N ARG A 92 10.30 -14.32 5.68
CA ARG A 92 10.07 -14.59 4.26
C ARG A 92 10.01 -16.09 3.97
N LYS A 93 10.75 -16.92 4.69
CA LYS A 93 10.84 -18.36 4.43
C LYS A 93 9.92 -19.19 5.31
N GLU A 94 9.69 -18.73 6.53
CA GLU A 94 9.14 -19.56 7.60
C GLU A 94 7.85 -19.00 8.22
N SER A 95 7.43 -17.76 7.91
CA SER A 95 6.22 -17.18 8.53
C SER A 95 4.98 -18.07 8.27
N PRO A 96 4.24 -18.48 9.31
CA PRO A 96 3.11 -19.38 9.16
C PRO A 96 1.94 -18.68 8.48
N MET A 97 1.47 -19.22 7.36
CA MET A 97 0.22 -18.81 6.73
C MET A 97 -0.88 -19.81 7.08
N VAL A 98 -1.85 -19.35 7.88
CA VAL A 98 -3.06 -20.11 8.22
C VAL A 98 -4.21 -19.51 7.42
N VAL A 99 -5.01 -20.35 6.77
CA VAL A 99 -6.16 -19.92 5.98
C VAL A 99 -7.41 -20.45 6.65
N THR A 100 -8.35 -19.56 6.96
CA THR A 100 -9.69 -19.98 7.41
C THR A 100 -10.45 -20.54 6.21
N PRO A 101 -11.09 -21.72 6.33
CA PRO A 101 -11.92 -22.27 5.25
C PRO A 101 -12.98 -21.26 4.80
N TRP A 102 -13.00 -20.94 3.50
CA TRP A 102 -13.86 -19.86 2.97
C TRP A 102 -15.31 -20.28 2.68
N LEU A 103 -15.56 -21.57 2.45
CA LEU A 103 -16.87 -22.07 1.98
C LEU A 103 -17.62 -22.91 3.02
N ASP A 104 -16.96 -23.84 3.71
CA ASP A 104 -17.69 -24.89 4.42
C ASP A 104 -17.79 -24.69 5.94
N HIS A 105 -16.98 -23.81 6.54
CA HIS A 105 -16.78 -23.77 7.99
C HIS A 105 -16.44 -22.38 8.55
N TRP A 106 -17.34 -21.41 8.37
CA TRP A 106 -17.15 -20.05 8.93
C TRP A 106 -17.06 -20.02 10.46
N GLU A 107 -17.63 -21.02 11.14
CA GLU A 107 -17.60 -21.16 12.61
C GLU A 107 -16.51 -22.14 13.10
N ASP A 108 -16.08 -23.13 12.28
CA ASP A 108 -15.07 -24.13 12.66
C ASP A 108 -13.63 -23.66 12.46
N SER A 109 -13.34 -22.41 12.84
CA SER A 109 -11.96 -21.91 13.02
C SER A 109 -11.16 -22.64 14.13
N GLN A 110 -11.65 -23.80 14.60
CA GLN A 110 -11.16 -24.56 15.75
C GLN A 110 -10.17 -25.67 15.40
N GLU A 111 -9.47 -25.61 14.26
CA GLU A 111 -8.23 -26.38 14.15
C GLU A 111 -7.17 -25.74 15.06
N GLY A 112 -7.13 -26.18 16.32
CA GLY A 112 -6.04 -25.85 17.20
C GLY A 112 -4.74 -26.50 16.74
N TRP A 113 -3.65 -25.78 16.89
CA TRP A 113 -2.30 -26.30 16.73
C TRP A 113 -1.60 -26.30 18.09
N ALA A 114 -0.48 -27.01 18.22
CA ALA A 114 0.33 -26.95 19.42
C ALA A 114 0.83 -25.52 19.67
N GLN A 115 0.58 -24.99 20.87
CA GLN A 115 1.11 -23.69 21.32
C GLN A 115 1.89 -23.86 22.62
N LEU A 116 2.92 -23.03 22.75
CA LEU A 116 3.75 -22.85 23.92
C LEU A 116 3.31 -21.61 24.69
N SER A 117 3.75 -21.51 25.95
CA SER A 117 3.47 -20.34 26.80
C SER A 117 4.10 -19.06 26.25
N ASP A 118 3.39 -17.93 26.36
CA ASP A 118 3.94 -16.62 25.97
C ASP A 118 5.03 -16.10 26.91
N PHE A 119 5.06 -16.60 28.16
CA PHE A 119 6.06 -16.23 29.13
C PHE A 119 7.40 -16.92 28.83
N PRO A 120 8.50 -16.17 28.57
CA PRO A 120 9.77 -16.75 28.10
C PRO A 120 10.33 -17.86 28.99
N HIS A 121 10.24 -17.71 30.32
CA HIS A 121 10.72 -18.70 31.29
C HIS A 121 9.88 -19.99 31.27
N ARG A 122 8.56 -19.89 31.09
CA ARG A 122 7.67 -21.06 30.95
C ARG A 122 7.85 -21.75 29.59
N ARG A 123 8.01 -20.95 28.51
CA ARG A 123 8.32 -21.45 27.16
C ARG A 123 9.60 -22.28 27.18
N ALA A 124 10.67 -21.78 27.80
CA ALA A 124 11.93 -22.50 27.92
C ALA A 124 11.78 -23.85 28.66
N ALA A 125 11.04 -23.89 29.78
CA ALA A 125 10.75 -25.12 30.50
C ALA A 125 9.98 -26.14 29.63
N LEU A 126 8.93 -25.69 28.94
CA LEU A 126 8.16 -26.53 28.02
C LEU A 126 9.01 -27.04 26.86
N MET A 127 9.89 -26.22 26.29
CA MET A 127 10.81 -26.65 25.24
C MET A 127 11.84 -27.68 25.74
N ARG A 128 12.34 -27.58 26.97
CA ARG A 128 13.19 -28.63 27.57
C ARG A 128 12.45 -29.95 27.68
N PHE A 129 11.19 -29.92 28.13
CA PHE A 129 10.34 -31.11 28.15
C PHE A 129 10.17 -31.70 26.75
N LEU A 130 9.76 -30.90 25.77
CA LEU A 130 9.55 -31.35 24.40
C LEU A 130 10.82 -31.96 23.76
N ARG A 131 11.98 -31.31 23.95
CA ARG A 131 13.28 -31.81 23.46
C ARG A 131 13.76 -33.08 24.18
N SER A 132 13.31 -33.32 25.42
CA SER A 132 13.65 -34.52 26.20
C SER A 132 12.78 -35.74 25.90
N LEU A 133 11.72 -35.59 25.10
CA LEU A 133 10.86 -36.71 24.73
C LEU A 133 11.64 -37.77 23.93
N PRO A 134 11.42 -39.07 24.18
CA PRO A 134 12.13 -40.15 23.51
C PRO A 134 12.13 -40.07 21.98
N ALA A 135 13.24 -40.47 21.34
CA ALA A 135 13.31 -40.61 19.88
C ALA A 135 12.38 -41.71 19.36
N ASP A 136 12.26 -42.81 20.11
CA ASP A 136 11.38 -43.93 19.78
C ASP A 136 9.89 -43.59 19.99
N ALA A 137 9.08 -43.77 18.94
CA ALA A 137 7.64 -43.52 18.97
C ALA A 137 6.89 -44.39 19.97
N ALA A 138 7.28 -45.67 20.11
CA ALA A 138 6.62 -46.58 21.03
C ALA A 138 6.87 -46.19 22.50
N GLN A 139 8.10 -45.78 22.83
CA GLN A 139 8.42 -45.24 24.15
C GLN A 139 7.70 -43.92 24.42
N ARG A 140 7.62 -42.98 23.45
CA ARG A 140 6.82 -41.76 23.62
C ARG A 140 5.35 -42.06 23.90
N GLN A 141 4.77 -43.02 23.19
CA GLN A 141 3.37 -43.40 23.39
C GLN A 141 3.15 -43.95 24.81
N ARG A 142 4.07 -44.77 25.33
CA ARG A 142 4.02 -45.23 26.72
C ARG A 142 4.16 -44.08 27.73
N ASP A 143 5.12 -43.19 27.50
CA ASP A 143 5.42 -42.06 28.39
C ASP A 143 4.29 -41.02 28.43
N LEU A 144 3.52 -40.87 27.36
CA LEU A 144 2.43 -39.91 27.23
C LEU A 144 1.03 -40.51 27.36
N ALA A 145 0.91 -41.82 27.61
CA ALA A 145 -0.37 -42.53 27.73
C ALA A 145 -1.30 -41.92 28.80
N TYR A 146 -0.73 -41.42 29.90
CA TYR A 146 -1.49 -40.70 30.92
C TYR A 146 -2.15 -39.43 30.37
N LEU A 147 -1.42 -38.61 29.62
CA LEU A 147 -1.96 -37.40 28.99
C LEU A 147 -3.03 -37.75 27.94
N GLN A 148 -2.82 -38.80 27.15
CA GLN A 148 -3.83 -39.32 26.20
C GLN A 148 -5.14 -39.68 26.90
N ARG A 149 -5.07 -40.38 28.03
CA ARG A 149 -6.25 -40.75 28.81
C ARG A 149 -7.00 -39.52 29.33
N ILE A 150 -6.31 -38.61 30.00
CA ILE A 150 -6.98 -37.50 30.69
C ILE A 150 -7.45 -36.40 29.73
N PHE A 151 -6.76 -36.16 28.60
CA PHE A 151 -7.20 -35.17 27.61
C PHE A 151 -8.43 -35.63 26.83
N ALA A 152 -8.77 -36.92 26.87
CA ALA A 152 -10.02 -37.44 26.33
C ALA A 152 -11.25 -37.19 27.25
N TYR A 153 -11.07 -36.69 28.47
CA TYR A 153 -12.18 -36.37 29.35
C TYR A 153 -13.00 -35.19 28.83
N ARG A 154 -14.33 -35.37 28.80
CA ARG A 154 -15.26 -34.33 28.34
C ARG A 154 -15.29 -33.10 29.25
N ASN A 155 -15.09 -33.31 30.55
CA ASN A 155 -15.12 -32.25 31.54
C ASN A 155 -13.69 -31.73 31.81
N SER A 156 -13.46 -30.45 31.50
CA SER A 156 -12.16 -29.82 31.70
C SER A 156 -11.74 -29.75 33.17
N ALA A 157 -12.68 -29.72 34.12
CA ALA A 157 -12.34 -29.73 35.54
C ALA A 157 -11.67 -31.04 35.96
N ASP A 158 -12.08 -32.17 35.40
CA ASP A 158 -11.50 -33.48 35.70
C ASP A 158 -10.06 -33.58 35.18
N VAL A 159 -9.76 -32.93 34.05
CA VAL A 159 -8.38 -32.80 33.54
C VAL A 159 -7.51 -32.00 34.50
N LEU A 160 -8.01 -30.87 35.01
CA LEU A 160 -7.27 -30.04 35.98
C LEU A 160 -7.00 -30.80 37.27
N ILE A 161 -7.99 -31.54 37.78
CA ILE A 161 -7.83 -32.36 38.99
C ILE A 161 -6.82 -33.48 38.73
N ALA A 162 -6.88 -34.15 37.59
CA ALA A 162 -5.91 -35.18 37.20
C ALA A 162 -4.47 -34.62 37.15
N LEU A 163 -4.26 -33.50 36.46
CA LEU A 163 -2.93 -32.88 36.35
C LEU A 163 -2.37 -32.44 37.72
N ASN A 164 -3.20 -31.84 38.59
CA ASN A 164 -2.83 -31.49 39.96
C ASN A 164 -2.43 -32.71 40.80
N TYR A 165 -3.04 -33.87 40.55
CA TYR A 165 -2.70 -35.11 41.25
C TYR A 165 -1.26 -35.53 40.97
N VAL A 166 -0.82 -35.50 39.70
CA VAL A 166 0.58 -35.78 39.34
C VAL A 166 1.53 -34.69 39.82
N GLN A 167 1.10 -33.42 39.80
CA GLN A 167 1.89 -32.30 40.32
C GLN A 167 2.21 -32.44 41.81
N SER A 168 1.30 -33.06 42.58
CA SER A 168 1.48 -33.29 44.03
C SER A 168 2.55 -34.35 44.35
N MET A 169 3.03 -35.10 43.36
CA MET A 169 4.06 -36.14 43.52
C MET A 169 5.45 -35.52 43.29
N ALA A 170 6.06 -34.93 44.31
CA ALA A 170 7.37 -34.26 44.18
C ALA A 170 8.53 -35.25 44.09
N THR A 171 8.48 -36.35 44.84
CA THR A 171 9.54 -37.38 44.86
C THR A 171 9.07 -38.74 44.36
N GLU A 172 10.00 -39.62 44.01
CA GLU A 172 9.68 -41.02 43.64
C GLU A 172 9.04 -41.79 44.81
N ARG A 173 9.43 -41.46 46.05
CA ARG A 173 8.79 -42.00 47.26
C ARG A 173 7.34 -41.57 47.37
N GLU A 174 7.02 -40.31 47.07
CA GLU A 174 5.63 -39.83 47.05
C GLU A 174 4.84 -40.45 45.90
N LEU A 175 5.43 -40.58 44.70
CA LEU A 175 4.82 -41.28 43.58
C LEU A 175 4.32 -42.66 44.01
N GLU A 176 5.18 -43.50 44.58
CA GLU A 176 4.80 -44.86 44.99
C GLU A 176 3.72 -44.88 46.10
N ARG A 177 3.72 -43.89 47.00
CA ARG A 177 2.63 -43.72 47.99
C ARG A 177 1.30 -43.40 47.31
N TYR A 178 1.27 -42.43 46.39
CA TYR A 178 0.05 -42.08 45.66
C TYR A 178 -0.45 -43.24 44.80
N LEU A 179 0.45 -43.98 44.14
CA LEU A 179 0.08 -45.15 43.34
C LEU A 179 -0.47 -46.31 44.20
N THR A 180 0.11 -46.54 45.38
CA THR A 180 -0.40 -47.53 46.35
C THR A 180 -1.80 -47.18 46.82
N ALA A 181 -2.03 -45.90 47.18
CA ALA A 181 -3.35 -45.41 47.58
C ALA A 181 -4.39 -45.50 46.45
N LEU A 182 -4.00 -45.17 45.21
CA LEU A 182 -4.86 -45.29 44.02
C LEU A 182 -5.36 -46.73 43.80
N GLN A 183 -4.55 -47.73 44.15
CA GLN A 183 -4.87 -49.14 44.02
C GLN A 183 -5.60 -49.73 45.25
N GLY A 184 -5.90 -48.91 46.26
CA GLY A 184 -6.60 -49.33 47.48
C GLY A 184 -5.70 -49.86 48.60
N GLY A 185 -4.37 -49.70 48.48
CA GLY A 185 -3.42 -50.04 49.54
C GLY A 185 -3.42 -48.99 50.66
N GLN A 186 -3.08 -49.43 51.88
CA GLN A 186 -2.93 -48.53 53.02
C GLN A 186 -1.59 -47.77 52.94
N VAL A 187 -1.61 -46.48 53.22
CA VAL A 187 -0.44 -45.59 53.16
C VAL A 187 -0.36 -44.78 54.45
N GLU A 188 0.81 -44.79 55.09
CA GLU A 188 1.08 -43.95 56.25
C GLU A 188 1.24 -42.47 55.82
N LEU A 189 0.62 -41.57 56.61
CA LEU A 189 0.71 -40.12 56.39
C LEU A 189 2.17 -39.67 56.55
N SER A 190 2.66 -38.80 55.65
CA SER A 190 3.99 -38.19 55.79
C SER A 190 3.87 -36.80 56.40
N GLU A 191 4.87 -36.42 57.20
CA GLU A 191 5.09 -35.04 57.65
C GLU A 191 5.79 -34.17 56.58
N GLU A 192 6.25 -34.78 55.47
CA GLU A 192 6.87 -34.06 54.35
C GLU A 192 5.88 -33.08 53.69
N ILE A 193 6.28 -31.81 53.66
CA ILE A 193 5.48 -30.71 53.12
C ILE A 193 5.33 -30.89 51.60
N VAL A 194 4.10 -31.18 51.18
CA VAL A 194 3.69 -31.19 49.77
C VAL A 194 4.09 -29.86 49.13
N ILE A 195 4.82 -29.94 48.02
CA ILE A 195 5.23 -28.77 47.26
C ILE A 195 3.99 -28.16 46.58
N GLY A 196 3.58 -26.97 47.03
CA GLY A 196 2.46 -26.21 46.48
C GLY A 196 1.19 -26.34 47.32
N ALA A 197 0.34 -25.30 47.28
CA ALA A 197 -0.94 -25.33 47.98
C ALA A 197 -1.84 -26.41 47.36
N ARG A 198 -2.14 -27.46 48.12
CA ARG A 198 -3.08 -28.51 47.69
C ARG A 198 -4.43 -27.85 47.38
N PRO A 199 -5.02 -28.03 46.19
CA PRO A 199 -6.30 -27.43 45.88
C PRO A 199 -7.36 -27.91 46.89
N LYS A 200 -8.24 -27.02 47.34
CA LYS A 200 -9.30 -27.33 48.33
C LYS A 200 -10.23 -28.49 47.92
N SER A 201 -10.21 -28.88 46.64
CA SER A 201 -10.97 -29.98 46.05
C SER A 201 -10.38 -31.38 46.29
N PHE A 202 -9.15 -31.49 46.77
CA PHE A 202 -8.56 -32.78 47.14
C PHE A 202 -8.94 -33.12 48.58
N GLY A 203 -9.45 -34.34 48.81
CA GLY A 203 -9.81 -34.87 50.13
C GLY A 203 -8.61 -35.11 51.05
N LYS A 204 -8.58 -36.22 51.79
CA LYS A 204 -7.47 -36.56 52.70
C LYS A 204 -6.16 -36.79 51.93
N GLN A 205 -5.00 -36.62 52.57
CA GLN A 205 -3.68 -36.82 51.94
C GLN A 205 -3.63 -38.21 51.29
N TYR A 206 -3.10 -38.30 50.06
CA TYR A 206 -3.05 -39.51 49.21
C TYR A 206 -4.38 -40.04 48.64
N GLU A 207 -5.53 -39.47 49.01
CA GLU A 207 -6.82 -39.90 48.47
C GLU A 207 -6.89 -39.66 46.94
N PRO A 208 -7.26 -40.68 46.14
CA PRO A 208 -7.39 -40.52 44.71
C PRO A 208 -8.55 -39.57 44.37
N PRO A 209 -8.40 -38.70 43.37
CA PRO A 209 -9.48 -37.88 42.83
C PRO A 209 -10.77 -38.66 42.54
N PRO A 210 -11.95 -38.03 42.65
CA PRO A 210 -13.23 -38.69 42.34
C PRO A 210 -13.26 -39.35 40.96
N VAL A 211 -12.65 -38.72 39.95
CA VAL A 211 -12.54 -39.25 38.58
C VAL A 211 -11.74 -40.56 38.48
N PHE A 212 -10.80 -40.79 39.40
CA PHE A 212 -10.03 -42.03 39.47
C PHE A 212 -10.62 -43.05 40.44
N ALA A 213 -11.32 -42.57 41.48
CA ALA A 213 -11.91 -43.42 42.52
C ALA A 213 -12.96 -44.38 41.97
N THR A 214 -13.70 -43.97 40.92
CA THR A 214 -14.76 -44.75 40.27
C THR A 214 -14.27 -45.83 39.31
N LEU A 215 -12.98 -45.86 38.98
CA LEU A 215 -12.39 -46.84 38.06
C LEU A 215 -12.34 -48.26 38.67
N SER A 216 -12.42 -49.27 37.81
CA SER A 216 -12.25 -50.68 38.18
C SER A 216 -10.81 -50.97 38.66
N ALA A 217 -10.60 -52.12 39.31
CA ALA A 217 -9.29 -52.50 39.82
C ALA A 217 -8.23 -52.68 38.71
N ASP A 218 -8.63 -53.20 37.54
CA ASP A 218 -7.74 -53.34 36.38
C ASP A 218 -7.40 -51.97 35.78
N GLU A 219 -8.39 -51.08 35.64
CA GLU A 219 -8.17 -49.72 35.15
C GLU A 219 -7.29 -48.89 36.09
N LYS A 220 -7.42 -49.06 37.41
CA LYS A 220 -6.54 -48.44 38.41
C LYS A 220 -5.11 -48.95 38.30
N ARG A 221 -4.92 -50.26 38.03
CA ARG A 221 -3.59 -50.84 37.77
C ARG A 221 -2.95 -50.25 36.52
N GLN A 222 -3.70 -50.14 35.43
CA GLN A 222 -3.23 -49.52 34.19
C GLN A 222 -2.91 -48.03 34.38
N LEU A 223 -3.83 -47.27 35.00
CA LEU A 223 -3.64 -45.85 35.29
C LEU A 223 -2.38 -45.61 36.14
N ALA A 224 -2.11 -46.48 37.12
CA ALA A 224 -0.91 -46.38 37.95
C ALA A 224 0.37 -46.53 37.11
N GLN A 225 0.39 -47.45 36.13
CA GLN A 225 1.52 -47.59 35.20
C GLN A 225 1.68 -46.36 34.31
N GLU A 226 0.57 -45.83 33.77
CA GLU A 226 0.58 -44.62 32.93
C GLU A 226 1.10 -43.40 33.69
N ILE A 227 0.64 -43.19 34.94
CA ILE A 227 1.12 -42.12 35.83
C ILE A 227 2.61 -42.29 36.09
N ARG A 228 3.07 -43.51 36.40
CA ARG A 228 4.49 -43.81 36.64
C ARG A 228 5.34 -43.45 35.42
N HIS A 229 4.94 -43.89 34.23
CA HIS A 229 5.65 -43.57 32.99
C HIS A 229 5.74 -42.07 32.73
N PHE A 230 4.62 -41.35 32.86
CA PHE A 230 4.61 -39.90 32.67
C PHE A 230 5.44 -39.14 33.72
N TRP A 231 5.38 -39.57 34.98
CA TRP A 231 6.20 -39.00 36.06
C TRP A 231 7.70 -39.19 35.77
N HIS A 232 8.13 -40.38 35.33
CA HIS A 232 9.52 -40.61 34.95
C HIS A 232 9.91 -39.85 33.67
N ALA A 233 9.00 -39.60 32.73
CA ALA A 233 9.25 -38.71 31.60
C ALA A 233 9.56 -37.28 32.07
N LEU A 234 8.79 -36.76 33.04
CA LEU A 234 9.08 -35.46 33.67
C LEU A 234 10.37 -35.47 34.51
N ALA A 235 10.70 -36.58 35.18
CA ALA A 235 11.90 -36.68 36.01
C ALA A 235 13.21 -36.77 35.20
N ARG A 236 13.14 -37.27 33.96
CA ARG A 236 14.30 -37.40 33.06
C ARG A 236 14.75 -36.09 32.41
N VAL A 237 13.92 -35.04 32.44
CA VAL A 237 14.24 -33.76 31.82
C VAL A 237 15.37 -33.07 32.61
N PRO A 238 16.40 -32.53 31.95
CA PRO A 238 17.45 -31.77 32.62
C PRO A 238 16.96 -30.36 32.99
N TRP A 239 16.17 -30.28 34.07
CA TRP A 239 15.63 -29.03 34.59
C TRP A 239 16.72 -28.12 35.19
N ILE A 240 16.54 -26.80 35.07
CA ILE A 240 17.38 -25.83 35.81
C ILE A 240 16.87 -25.69 37.25
N ASP A 241 15.56 -25.48 37.41
CA ASP A 241 14.86 -25.56 38.69
C ASP A 241 13.80 -26.68 38.58
N PRO A 242 14.09 -27.91 39.03
CA PRO A 242 13.18 -29.04 38.91
C PRO A 242 11.80 -28.81 39.53
N LYS A 243 11.73 -28.02 40.62
CA LYS A 243 10.49 -27.76 41.35
C LYS A 243 9.60 -26.80 40.55
N GLN A 244 10.19 -25.74 40.05
CA GLN A 244 9.48 -24.66 39.38
C GLN A 244 9.18 -24.99 37.91
N GLU A 245 10.15 -25.52 37.17
CA GLU A 245 10.01 -25.79 35.73
C GLU A 245 9.06 -26.93 35.42
N ARG A 246 9.08 -28.00 36.23
CA ARG A 246 8.08 -29.07 36.14
C ARG A 246 6.66 -28.53 36.38
N THR A 247 6.51 -27.61 37.34
CA THR A 247 5.25 -26.92 37.61
C THR A 247 4.80 -26.09 36.41
N TYR A 248 5.71 -25.40 35.71
CA TYR A 248 5.36 -24.64 34.51
C TYR A 248 4.80 -25.51 33.39
N VAL A 249 5.39 -26.70 33.15
CA VAL A 249 4.89 -27.63 32.12
C VAL A 249 3.50 -28.14 32.46
N ILE A 250 3.27 -28.56 33.71
CA ILE A 250 1.95 -29.03 34.15
C ILE A 250 0.92 -27.89 34.09
N ASN A 251 1.27 -26.70 34.58
CA ASN A 251 0.40 -25.53 34.54
C ASN A 251 0.06 -25.13 33.10
N HIS A 252 0.98 -25.26 32.13
CA HIS A 252 0.68 -25.00 30.73
C HIS A 252 -0.41 -25.94 30.20
N PHE A 253 -0.33 -27.25 30.53
CA PHE A 253 -1.41 -28.17 30.20
C PHE A 253 -2.72 -27.81 30.91
N MET A 254 -2.68 -27.30 32.13
CA MET A 254 -3.87 -26.87 32.86
C MET A 254 -4.50 -25.61 32.24
N GLU A 255 -3.70 -24.62 31.87
CA GLU A 255 -4.14 -23.35 31.29
C GLU A 255 -4.67 -23.51 29.86
N ALA A 256 -4.15 -24.48 29.10
CA ALA A 256 -4.59 -24.77 27.73
C ALA A 256 -6.05 -25.27 27.68
N GLY A 257 -6.83 -24.79 26.70
CA GLY A 257 -8.18 -25.30 26.42
C GLY A 257 -8.17 -26.71 25.80
N PRO A 258 -9.33 -27.40 25.70
CA PRO A 258 -9.41 -28.79 25.23
C PRO A 258 -8.77 -29.01 23.85
N VAL A 259 -9.09 -28.15 22.89
CA VAL A 259 -8.57 -28.19 21.52
C VAL A 259 -7.04 -28.03 21.50
N MET A 260 -6.52 -27.09 22.29
CA MET A 260 -5.09 -26.82 22.40
C MET A 260 -4.31 -27.97 23.04
N ARG A 261 -4.85 -28.56 24.12
CA ARG A 261 -4.25 -29.74 24.78
C ARG A 261 -4.15 -30.91 23.83
N GLN A 262 -5.22 -31.17 23.08
CA GLN A 262 -5.24 -32.27 22.11
C GLN A 262 -4.23 -32.03 20.98
N ALA A 263 -4.14 -30.81 20.45
CA ALA A 263 -3.18 -30.47 19.42
C ALA A 263 -1.72 -30.58 19.91
N LEU A 264 -1.43 -30.15 21.14
CA LEU A 264 -0.10 -30.29 21.74
C LEU A 264 0.25 -31.76 22.00
N LEU A 265 -0.71 -32.58 22.44
CA LEU A 265 -0.52 -34.01 22.61
C LEU A 265 -0.27 -34.72 21.26
N GLU A 266 -1.07 -34.41 20.23
CA GLU A 266 -0.87 -34.90 18.88
C GLU A 266 0.54 -34.52 18.38
N PHE A 267 0.96 -33.27 18.59
CA PHE A 267 2.30 -32.81 18.24
C PHE A 267 3.40 -33.64 18.91
N MET A 268 3.33 -33.86 20.23
CA MET A 268 4.31 -34.63 20.98
C MET A 268 4.40 -36.10 20.52
N LEU A 269 3.26 -36.72 20.21
CA LEU A 269 3.22 -38.12 19.77
C LEU A 269 3.80 -38.31 18.38
N THR A 270 3.54 -37.34 17.49
CA THR A 270 3.89 -37.39 16.06
C THR A 270 5.25 -36.76 15.75
N LEU A 271 6.09 -36.47 16.75
CA LEU A 271 7.47 -36.03 16.52
C LEU A 271 8.24 -37.08 15.71
N PRO A 272 8.99 -36.70 14.65
CA PRO A 272 9.80 -37.62 13.87
C PRO A 272 10.88 -38.30 14.71
N ASP A 273 11.21 -39.53 14.35
CA ASP A 273 12.31 -40.27 14.99
C ASP A 273 13.68 -39.77 14.49
N ASP A 274 13.74 -39.21 13.27
CA ASP A 274 14.91 -38.51 12.74
C ASP A 274 15.20 -37.23 13.52
N GLU A 275 16.43 -37.11 14.03
CA GLU A 275 16.85 -36.02 14.91
C GLU A 275 16.81 -34.66 14.22
N GLN A 276 17.22 -34.59 12.94
CA GLN A 276 17.26 -33.33 12.21
C GLN A 276 15.85 -32.80 11.93
N GLN A 277 14.95 -33.66 11.48
CA GLN A 277 13.54 -33.30 11.25
C GLN A 277 12.84 -32.93 12.56
N ARG A 278 13.10 -33.67 13.64
CA ARG A 278 12.58 -33.36 14.98
C ARG A 278 13.02 -31.98 15.45
N ASN A 279 14.32 -31.70 15.39
CA ASN A 279 14.86 -30.41 15.83
C ASN A 279 14.29 -29.27 14.99
N ALA A 280 14.17 -29.45 13.67
CA ALA A 280 13.55 -28.45 12.79
C ALA A 280 12.08 -28.14 13.17
N LEU A 281 11.28 -29.15 13.50
CA LEU A 281 9.90 -28.96 13.95
C LEU A 281 9.83 -28.24 15.30
N LEU A 282 10.68 -28.62 16.25
CA LEU A 282 10.75 -28.02 17.58
C LEU A 282 11.23 -26.57 17.52
N ASP A 283 12.25 -26.28 16.72
CA ASP A 283 12.77 -24.92 16.50
C ASP A 283 11.72 -24.02 15.85
N TYR A 284 10.97 -24.56 14.87
CA TYR A 284 9.86 -23.83 14.26
C TYR A 284 8.74 -23.54 15.26
N LEU A 285 8.33 -24.53 16.06
CA LEU A 285 7.33 -24.35 17.11
C LEU A 285 7.79 -23.33 18.16
N GLU A 286 9.07 -23.37 18.55
CA GLU A 286 9.63 -22.42 19.52
C GLU A 286 9.60 -20.97 19.03
N TYR A 287 9.91 -20.75 17.75
CA TYR A 287 9.97 -19.41 17.17
C TYR A 287 8.59 -18.89 16.77
N TRP A 288 7.80 -19.68 16.04
CA TRP A 288 6.52 -19.26 15.45
C TRP A 288 5.30 -19.57 16.31
N ASN A 289 5.45 -20.39 17.35
CA ASN A 289 4.36 -20.84 18.21
C ASN A 289 3.21 -21.54 17.46
N VAL A 290 3.54 -22.20 16.35
CA VAL A 290 2.61 -22.92 15.48
C VAL A 290 3.24 -24.24 15.03
N ASP A 291 2.43 -25.30 14.94
CA ASP A 291 2.85 -26.55 14.30
C ASP A 291 2.97 -26.34 12.77
N PRO A 292 4.17 -26.45 12.17
CA PRO A 292 4.37 -26.24 10.73
C PRO A 292 3.63 -27.26 9.85
N ARG A 293 3.08 -28.34 10.41
CA ARG A 293 2.27 -29.32 9.66
C ARG A 293 0.79 -28.91 9.55
N LYS A 294 0.39 -27.91 10.34
CA LYS A 294 -0.97 -27.36 10.36
C LYS A 294 -1.08 -26.01 9.60
N VAL A 295 0.01 -25.55 8.97
CA VAL A 295 0.01 -24.32 8.19
C VAL A 295 -0.27 -24.63 6.72
N TYR A 296 -1.02 -23.77 6.04
CA TYR A 296 -1.28 -23.88 4.61
C TYR A 296 0.02 -23.71 3.81
N ARG A 297 0.89 -22.80 4.26
CA ARG A 297 2.18 -22.49 3.65
C ARG A 297 3.11 -21.84 4.67
N GLN A 298 4.41 -22.05 4.48
CA GLN A 298 5.47 -21.32 5.17
C GLN A 298 6.01 -20.19 4.29
N GLY A 299 6.20 -19.02 4.90
CA GLY A 299 6.83 -17.86 4.28
C GLY A 299 5.95 -17.05 3.33
N HIS A 300 6.56 -15.97 2.83
CA HIS A 300 5.97 -15.00 1.91
C HIS A 300 6.70 -15.02 0.57
N ALA A 301 5.92 -15.09 -0.52
CA ALA A 301 6.41 -14.94 -1.89
C ALA A 301 6.65 -13.46 -2.20
N ILE A 302 7.65 -12.87 -1.54
CA ILE A 302 8.05 -11.47 -1.69
C ILE A 302 9.40 -11.38 -2.40
N PHE A 303 9.56 -10.32 -3.19
CA PHE A 303 10.76 -10.04 -3.96
C PHE A 303 11.35 -8.69 -3.55
N SER A 304 12.66 -8.66 -3.29
CA SER A 304 13.41 -7.42 -3.10
C SER A 304 14.88 -7.59 -3.47
N MET A 305 15.45 -6.61 -4.18
CA MET A 305 16.89 -6.54 -4.46
C MET A 305 17.72 -6.41 -3.17
N TRP A 306 17.14 -5.85 -2.10
CA TRP A 306 17.80 -5.62 -0.82
C TRP A 306 17.98 -6.90 0.01
N PHE A 307 17.46 -8.04 -0.44
CA PHE A 307 17.83 -9.35 0.10
C PHE A 307 19.17 -9.87 -0.42
N HIS A 308 19.67 -9.29 -1.51
CA HIS A 308 20.84 -9.77 -2.23
C HIS A 308 22.02 -8.79 -2.19
N VAL A 309 21.77 -7.54 -1.82
CA VAL A 309 22.80 -6.49 -1.73
C VAL A 309 22.68 -5.82 -0.36
N THR A 310 23.70 -6.00 0.47
CA THR A 310 23.82 -5.38 1.80
C THR A 310 25.06 -4.51 1.96
N ASP A 311 26.00 -4.56 1.00
CA ASP A 311 27.17 -3.68 0.99
C ASP A 311 26.74 -2.19 0.90
N PRO A 312 27.17 -1.32 1.83
CA PRO A 312 26.69 0.06 1.88
C PRO A 312 26.95 0.87 0.60
N THR A 313 28.10 0.67 -0.05
CA THR A 313 28.44 1.39 -1.28
C THR A 313 27.58 0.93 -2.45
N ALA A 314 27.44 -0.38 -2.65
CA ALA A 314 26.57 -0.93 -3.67
C ALA A 314 25.11 -0.50 -3.46
N MET A 315 24.64 -0.50 -2.21
CA MET A 315 23.30 -0.02 -1.87
C MET A 315 23.10 1.45 -2.23
N ALA A 316 24.06 2.31 -1.89
CA ALA A 316 24.01 3.73 -2.24
C ALA A 316 23.98 3.95 -3.76
N CYS A 317 24.79 3.21 -4.53
CA CYS A 317 24.81 3.29 -5.99
C CYS A 317 23.47 2.85 -6.61
N ILE A 318 22.91 1.73 -6.16
CA ILE A 318 21.61 1.23 -6.63
C ILE A 318 20.51 2.24 -6.27
N HIS A 319 20.51 2.75 -5.04
CA HIS A 319 19.56 3.75 -4.57
C HIS A 319 19.62 5.03 -5.42
N ALA A 320 20.82 5.56 -5.69
CA ALA A 320 21.00 6.70 -6.58
C ALA A 320 20.45 6.43 -8.00
N GLY A 321 20.67 5.22 -8.52
CA GLY A 321 20.06 4.78 -9.79
C GLY A 321 18.53 4.78 -9.75
N VAL A 322 17.93 4.33 -8.64
CA VAL A 322 16.47 4.38 -8.42
C VAL A 322 15.97 5.83 -8.37
N LEU A 323 16.67 6.75 -7.69
CA LEU A 323 16.29 8.17 -7.64
C LEU A 323 16.29 8.80 -9.04
N VAL A 324 17.33 8.54 -9.84
CA VAL A 324 17.38 8.98 -11.25
C VAL A 324 16.22 8.40 -12.04
N LEU A 325 15.95 7.10 -11.86
CA LEU A 325 14.84 6.43 -12.52
C LEU A 325 13.47 7.05 -12.17
N ILE A 326 13.23 7.37 -10.90
CA ILE A 326 12.02 8.07 -10.44
C ILE A 326 11.95 9.47 -11.05
N ALA A 327 13.06 10.21 -11.10
CA ALA A 327 13.11 11.53 -11.73
C ALA A 327 12.76 11.45 -13.23
N LEU A 328 13.30 10.47 -13.95
CA LEU A 328 12.97 10.20 -15.36
C LEU A 328 11.49 9.86 -15.54
N PHE A 329 10.94 9.00 -14.68
CA PHE A 329 9.51 8.70 -14.65
C PHE A 329 8.66 9.94 -14.36
N THR A 330 9.12 10.85 -13.49
CA THR A 330 8.40 12.06 -13.08
C THR A 330 8.38 13.11 -14.19
N VAL A 331 9.47 13.28 -14.95
CA VAL A 331 9.49 14.17 -16.14
C VAL A 331 8.91 13.51 -17.39
N GLY A 332 8.81 12.18 -17.40
CA GLY A 332 8.13 11.41 -18.43
C GLY A 332 9.04 11.14 -19.61
N LEU A 333 10.25 10.68 -19.31
CA LEU A 333 11.20 10.18 -20.28
C LEU A 333 11.22 8.65 -20.24
N PHE A 334 11.11 8.02 -21.41
CA PHE A 334 11.00 6.56 -21.56
C PHE A 334 9.88 5.96 -20.71
N THR A 335 8.73 6.65 -20.64
CA THR A 335 7.66 6.43 -19.65
C THR A 335 7.15 4.99 -19.63
N ARG A 336 7.12 4.28 -20.78
CA ARG A 336 6.74 2.86 -20.85
C ARG A 336 7.69 1.93 -20.09
N VAL A 337 8.97 2.29 -20.02
CA VAL A 337 10.00 1.51 -19.32
C VAL A 337 10.13 2.02 -17.89
N THR A 338 10.23 3.34 -17.70
CA THR A 338 10.45 3.93 -16.38
C THR A 338 9.28 3.70 -15.44
N SER A 339 8.03 3.69 -15.91
CA SER A 339 6.87 3.34 -15.06
C SER A 339 6.97 1.93 -14.47
N VAL A 340 7.34 0.94 -15.28
CA VAL A 340 7.51 -0.46 -14.85
C VAL A 340 8.67 -0.58 -13.88
N LEU A 341 9.83 0.01 -14.22
CA LEU A 341 11.02 -0.08 -13.38
C LEU A 341 10.84 0.66 -12.05
N VAL A 342 10.19 1.82 -12.02
CA VAL A 342 9.87 2.53 -10.78
C VAL A 342 8.95 1.69 -9.92
N TRP A 343 7.90 1.09 -10.49
CA TRP A 343 7.02 0.21 -9.74
C TRP A 343 7.79 -0.97 -9.13
N LEU A 344 8.62 -1.68 -9.92
CA LEU A 344 9.45 -2.78 -9.43
C LEU A 344 10.43 -2.33 -8.33
N ALA A 345 11.07 -1.17 -8.50
CA ALA A 345 11.99 -0.62 -7.52
C ALA A 345 11.26 -0.30 -6.21
N THR A 346 10.14 0.41 -6.26
CA THR A 346 9.34 0.77 -5.09
C THR A 346 8.82 -0.47 -4.37
N VAL A 347 8.28 -1.46 -5.10
CA VAL A 347 7.85 -2.75 -4.53
C VAL A 347 9.00 -3.45 -3.81
N SER A 348 10.22 -3.35 -4.34
CA SER A 348 11.41 -3.91 -3.69
C SER A 348 11.71 -3.25 -2.34
N TYR A 349 11.49 -1.96 -2.14
CA TYR A 349 11.62 -1.34 -0.81
C TYR A 349 10.52 -1.83 0.14
N ILE A 350 9.27 -1.85 -0.33
CA ILE A 350 8.11 -2.29 0.46
C ILE A 350 8.29 -3.74 0.92
N HIS A 351 8.68 -4.64 0.02
CA HIS A 351 8.93 -6.05 0.34
C HIS A 351 10.17 -6.27 1.20
N ARG A 352 11.16 -5.37 1.19
CA ARG A 352 12.34 -5.53 2.03
C ARG A 352 12.00 -5.41 3.51
N THR A 353 11.03 -4.56 3.87
CA THR A 353 10.70 -4.28 5.27
C THR A 353 9.19 -4.06 5.40
N GLN A 354 8.40 -5.14 5.40
CA GLN A 354 6.94 -5.05 5.52
C GLN A 354 6.46 -4.58 6.90
N GLN A 355 7.32 -4.61 7.91
CA GLN A 355 7.02 -4.23 9.30
C GLN A 355 6.75 -2.73 9.46
N ILE A 356 7.26 -1.93 8.54
CA ILE A 356 7.03 -0.47 8.49
C ILE A 356 6.06 -0.09 7.36
N LEU A 357 5.42 -1.07 6.72
CA LEU A 357 4.46 -0.82 5.64
C LEU A 357 3.30 0.01 6.17
N PHE A 358 3.01 1.10 5.47
CA PHE A 358 1.94 2.01 5.83
C PHE A 358 0.95 2.21 4.67
N GLY A 359 -0.20 2.85 4.96
CA GLY A 359 -1.22 3.15 3.95
C GLY A 359 -0.67 3.94 2.76
N MET A 360 0.33 4.81 3.00
CA MET A 360 1.05 5.55 1.97
C MET A 360 1.66 4.63 0.91
N ASP A 361 2.36 3.57 1.32
CA ASP A 361 2.99 2.61 0.42
C ASP A 361 1.97 1.92 -0.48
N THR A 362 0.81 1.61 0.10
CA THR A 362 -0.29 0.96 -0.61
C THR A 362 -0.87 1.88 -1.69
N MET A 363 -1.16 3.15 -1.35
CA MET A 363 -1.69 4.12 -2.31
C MET A 363 -0.69 4.45 -3.43
N MET A 364 0.59 4.62 -3.06
CA MET A 364 1.68 4.80 -4.01
C MET A 364 1.77 3.62 -4.98
N ASN A 365 1.73 2.39 -4.47
CA ASN A 365 1.84 1.18 -5.28
C ASN A 365 0.66 1.04 -6.27
N ILE A 366 -0.57 1.32 -5.82
CA ILE A 366 -1.78 1.32 -6.67
C ILE A 366 -1.63 2.32 -7.82
N LEU A 367 -1.24 3.56 -7.51
CA LEU A 367 -1.04 4.60 -8.52
C LEU A 367 0.04 4.24 -9.53
N LEU A 368 1.22 3.82 -9.07
CA LEU A 368 2.33 3.40 -9.93
C LEU A 368 1.91 2.25 -10.86
N PHE A 369 1.22 1.25 -10.33
CA PHE A 369 0.73 0.11 -11.10
C PHE A 369 -0.22 0.54 -12.24
N TYR A 370 -1.21 1.38 -11.95
CA TYR A 370 -2.14 1.85 -12.99
C TYR A 370 -1.50 2.79 -14.00
N LEU A 371 -0.50 3.58 -13.59
CA LEU A 371 0.25 4.44 -14.50
C LEU A 371 1.10 3.66 -15.50
N MET A 372 1.53 2.43 -15.18
CA MET A 372 2.17 1.52 -16.15
C MET A 372 1.24 1.19 -17.32
N ILE A 373 -0.07 1.08 -17.06
CA ILE A 373 -1.09 0.73 -18.06
C ILE A 373 -1.49 1.97 -18.87
N GLY A 374 -1.69 3.12 -18.21
CA GLY A 374 -2.48 4.24 -18.72
C GLY A 374 -1.87 5.16 -19.80
N ASN A 375 -0.77 4.80 -20.45
CA ASN A 375 -0.05 5.67 -21.42
C ASN A 375 0.18 7.10 -20.88
N CYS A 376 0.58 7.21 -19.61
CA CYS A 376 0.75 8.48 -18.89
C CYS A 376 1.89 9.38 -19.42
N GLY A 377 2.66 8.91 -20.41
CA GLY A 377 3.68 9.67 -21.12
C GLY A 377 3.19 10.33 -22.41
N ALA A 378 1.92 10.19 -22.80
CA ALA A 378 1.40 10.79 -24.04
C ALA A 378 1.05 12.30 -23.92
N ALA A 379 0.99 12.83 -22.70
CA ALA A 379 0.78 14.24 -22.40
C ALA A 379 1.76 14.68 -21.30
N LEU A 380 1.99 16.00 -21.18
CA LEU A 380 2.81 16.63 -20.13
C LEU A 380 4.14 15.90 -19.82
N SER A 381 4.89 15.49 -20.85
CA SER A 381 6.08 14.64 -20.70
C SER A 381 7.18 14.99 -21.71
N LEU A 382 8.42 14.59 -21.41
CA LEU A 382 9.52 14.68 -22.37
C LEU A 382 9.31 13.75 -23.58
N ASP A 383 8.72 12.57 -23.39
CA ASP A 383 8.37 11.67 -24.49
C ASP A 383 7.42 12.33 -25.49
N ARG A 384 6.42 13.08 -24.99
CA ARG A 384 5.49 13.84 -25.81
C ARG A 384 6.20 14.97 -26.55
N LEU A 385 7.09 15.70 -25.89
CA LEU A 385 7.91 16.74 -26.52
C LEU A 385 8.74 16.16 -27.69
N ILE A 386 9.40 15.03 -27.46
CA ILE A 386 10.18 14.32 -28.48
C ILE A 386 9.28 13.82 -29.61
N ALA A 387 8.10 13.29 -29.29
CA ALA A 387 7.13 12.82 -30.30
C ALA A 387 6.62 13.95 -31.18
N ARG A 388 6.32 15.12 -30.60
CA ARG A 388 5.95 16.34 -31.35
C ARG A 388 7.07 16.78 -32.28
N TYR A 389 8.31 16.84 -31.78
CA TYR A 389 9.48 17.16 -32.61
C TYR A 389 9.61 16.20 -33.80
N ARG A 390 9.55 14.88 -33.56
CA ARG A 390 9.66 13.86 -34.61
C ARG A 390 8.51 13.94 -35.62
N ALA A 391 7.28 14.16 -35.17
CA ALA A 391 6.11 14.30 -36.04
C ALA A 391 6.25 15.53 -36.95
N THR A 392 6.65 16.69 -36.40
CA THR A 392 6.91 17.89 -37.20
C THR A 392 8.03 17.67 -38.19
N ARG A 393 9.15 17.06 -37.79
CA ARG A 393 10.26 16.72 -38.71
C ARG A 393 9.80 15.86 -39.87
N ALA A 394 9.01 14.83 -39.60
CA ALA A 394 8.48 13.94 -40.63
C ALA A 394 7.53 14.69 -41.57
N ALA A 395 6.68 15.56 -41.05
CA ALA A 395 5.75 16.36 -41.85
C ALA A 395 6.47 17.39 -42.73
N LEU A 396 7.46 18.11 -42.18
CA LEU A 396 8.26 19.07 -42.95
C LEU A 396 9.02 18.39 -44.10
N ARG A 397 9.52 17.15 -43.90
CA ARG A 397 10.12 16.35 -44.98
C ARG A 397 9.13 15.97 -46.09
N ARG A 398 7.82 15.92 -45.79
CA ARG A 398 6.74 15.71 -46.78
C ARG A 398 6.27 17.01 -47.44
N GLY A 399 6.92 18.15 -47.16
CA GLY A 399 6.59 19.44 -47.77
C GLY A 399 5.72 20.37 -46.91
N GLY A 400 5.35 19.98 -45.69
CA GLY A 400 4.61 20.86 -44.77
C GLY A 400 3.82 20.12 -43.70
N LEU A 401 3.22 20.89 -42.78
CA LEU A 401 2.33 20.31 -41.76
C LEU A 401 1.00 19.89 -42.42
N ASP A 402 0.68 18.60 -42.40
CA ASP A 402 -0.63 18.09 -42.79
C ASP A 402 -1.67 18.27 -41.66
N ALA A 403 -2.96 18.05 -41.97
CA ALA A 403 -4.04 18.22 -40.99
C ALA A 403 -3.88 17.26 -39.80
N ALA A 404 -3.44 16.01 -40.05
CA ALA A 404 -3.20 15.01 -39.02
C ALA A 404 -2.09 15.42 -38.05
N THR A 405 -0.96 15.94 -38.57
CA THR A 405 0.14 16.43 -37.72
C THR A 405 -0.30 17.65 -36.92
N ARG A 406 -1.06 18.59 -37.52
CA ARG A 406 -1.62 19.73 -36.77
C ARG A 406 -2.52 19.28 -35.63
N ALA A 407 -3.42 18.33 -35.87
CA ALA A 407 -4.28 17.77 -34.83
C ALA A 407 -3.44 17.07 -33.72
N PHE A 408 -2.45 16.27 -34.12
CA PHE A 408 -1.53 15.62 -33.19
C PHE A 408 -0.70 16.60 -32.37
N LEU A 409 -0.31 17.77 -32.90
CA LEU A 409 0.44 18.78 -32.14
C LEU A 409 -0.48 19.55 -31.18
N ALA A 410 -1.72 19.83 -31.59
CA ALA A 410 -2.67 20.61 -30.81
C ALA A 410 -3.20 19.88 -29.56
N TYR A 411 -3.43 18.57 -29.66
CA TYR A 411 -3.97 17.76 -28.57
C TYR A 411 -3.25 16.42 -28.45
N PRO A 412 -3.08 15.89 -27.22
CA PRO A 412 -2.66 14.51 -27.03
C PRO A 412 -3.70 13.55 -27.64
N PRO A 413 -3.27 12.52 -28.38
CA PRO A 413 -4.21 11.56 -28.95
C PRO A 413 -4.90 10.76 -27.82
N PRO A 414 -6.24 10.64 -27.84
CA PRO A 414 -6.95 9.84 -26.85
C PRO A 414 -6.59 8.36 -27.00
N SER A 415 -6.62 7.61 -25.90
CA SER A 415 -6.32 6.18 -25.92
C SER A 415 -7.22 5.38 -24.98
N VAL A 416 -7.52 4.14 -25.37
CA VAL A 416 -8.30 3.19 -24.55
C VAL A 416 -7.57 2.89 -23.24
N ALA A 417 -6.25 2.73 -23.30
CA ALA A 417 -5.43 2.45 -22.12
C ALA A 417 -5.52 3.59 -21.08
N ALA A 418 -5.50 4.85 -21.53
CA ALA A 418 -5.68 6.00 -20.64
C ALA A 418 -7.07 6.01 -20.00
N GLY A 419 -8.13 5.77 -20.78
CA GLY A 419 -9.49 5.66 -20.24
C GLY A 419 -9.61 4.54 -19.20
N PHE A 420 -9.10 3.36 -19.54
CA PHE A 420 -9.15 2.19 -18.67
C PHE A 420 -8.39 2.39 -17.36
N ALA A 421 -7.15 2.88 -17.40
CA ALA A 421 -6.34 3.13 -16.20
C ALA A 421 -6.96 4.23 -15.32
N GLN A 422 -7.50 5.30 -15.90
CA GLN A 422 -8.19 6.34 -15.14
C GLN A 422 -9.44 5.78 -14.44
N ARG A 423 -10.19 4.90 -15.10
CA ARG A 423 -11.35 4.22 -14.50
C ARG A 423 -10.95 3.27 -13.39
N LEU A 424 -9.83 2.55 -13.53
CA LEU A 424 -9.28 1.71 -12.47
C LEU A 424 -8.95 2.55 -11.22
N ILE A 425 -8.28 3.70 -11.38
CA ILE A 425 -8.00 4.60 -10.24
C ILE A 425 -9.31 5.08 -9.58
N GLN A 426 -10.28 5.52 -10.37
CA GLN A 426 -11.58 6.00 -9.86
C GLN A 426 -12.33 4.92 -9.09
N VAL A 427 -12.45 3.73 -9.67
CA VAL A 427 -13.17 2.60 -9.05
C VAL A 427 -12.45 2.12 -7.80
N HIS A 428 -11.11 2.01 -7.83
CA HIS A 428 -10.34 1.60 -6.66
C HIS A 428 -10.47 2.62 -5.52
N PHE A 429 -10.43 3.93 -5.84
CA PHE A 429 -10.69 4.99 -4.87
C PHE A 429 -12.08 4.87 -4.23
N CYS A 430 -13.12 4.64 -5.05
CA CYS A 430 -14.48 4.39 -4.55
C CYS A 430 -14.53 3.19 -3.58
N PHE A 431 -13.82 2.11 -3.87
CA PHE A 431 -13.73 0.96 -2.96
C PHE A 431 -13.02 1.29 -1.65
N ILE A 432 -11.89 2.00 -1.71
CA ILE A 432 -11.14 2.41 -0.51
C ILE A 432 -12.04 3.24 0.40
N TYR A 433 -12.72 4.24 -0.16
CA TYR A 433 -13.66 5.11 0.58
C TYR A 433 -14.81 4.32 1.18
N MET A 434 -15.47 3.48 0.39
CA MET A 434 -16.60 2.68 0.86
C MET A 434 -16.18 1.72 1.98
N ALA A 435 -15.05 1.02 1.80
CA ALA A 435 -14.53 0.09 2.81
C ALA A 435 -14.15 0.83 4.09
N ALA A 436 -13.49 1.99 3.98
CA ALA A 436 -13.16 2.85 5.12
C ALA A 436 -14.43 3.29 5.86
N GLY A 437 -15.46 3.80 5.17
CA GLY A 437 -16.69 4.26 5.80
C GLY A 437 -17.52 3.14 6.43
N LEU A 438 -17.71 2.02 5.73
CA LEU A 438 -18.47 0.88 6.25
C LEU A 438 -17.77 0.21 7.44
N SER A 439 -16.44 0.15 7.45
CA SER A 439 -15.68 -0.41 8.58
C SER A 439 -15.91 0.39 9.87
N LYS A 440 -16.04 1.72 9.77
CA LYS A 440 -16.29 2.61 10.91
C LYS A 440 -17.64 2.35 11.57
N LEU A 441 -18.67 1.98 10.80
CA LEU A 441 -19.99 1.63 11.32
C LEU A 441 -19.98 0.41 12.26
N LYS A 442 -18.94 -0.43 12.22
CA LYS A 442 -18.81 -1.61 13.09
C LYS A 442 -18.38 -1.25 14.52
N GLY A 443 -17.77 -0.08 14.74
CA GLY A 443 -17.19 0.31 16.03
C GLY A 443 -18.10 1.25 16.84
N GLY A 444 -18.37 0.90 18.10
CA GLY A 444 -19.19 1.73 19.00
C GLY A 444 -18.68 3.17 19.19
N MET A 445 -17.36 3.40 19.07
CA MET A 445 -16.74 4.72 19.21
C MET A 445 -17.18 5.72 18.14
N TRP A 446 -17.50 5.27 16.92
CA TRP A 446 -18.01 6.14 15.86
C TRP A 446 -19.43 6.59 16.15
N TRP A 447 -20.28 5.69 16.65
CA TRP A 447 -21.66 6.00 17.00
C TRP A 447 -21.79 7.01 18.15
N HIS A 448 -20.88 6.96 19.12
CA HIS A 448 -20.89 7.86 20.28
C HIS A 448 -19.99 9.11 20.09
N GLY A 449 -19.40 9.30 18.91
CA GLY A 449 -18.57 10.47 18.57
C GLY A 449 -17.14 10.46 19.13
N GLN A 450 -16.80 9.47 19.97
CA GLN A 450 -15.49 9.39 20.63
C GLN A 450 -14.33 9.17 19.66
N ALA A 451 -14.57 8.51 18.52
CA ALA A 451 -13.51 8.22 17.54
C ALA A 451 -12.77 9.48 17.07
N PHE A 452 -13.49 10.58 16.83
CA PHE A 452 -12.87 11.84 16.42
C PHE A 452 -12.12 12.52 17.58
N TRP A 453 -12.66 12.41 18.80
CA TRP A 453 -12.02 12.98 20.00
C TRP A 453 -10.67 12.30 20.28
N GLU A 454 -10.62 10.97 20.27
CA GLU A 454 -9.39 10.23 20.56
C GLU A 454 -8.27 10.60 19.58
N VAL A 455 -8.59 10.82 18.31
CA VAL A 455 -7.61 11.26 17.31
C VAL A 455 -7.05 12.66 17.63
N LEU A 456 -7.91 13.61 18.01
CA LEU A 456 -7.49 15.00 18.28
C LEU A 456 -6.53 15.13 19.45
N VAL A 457 -6.73 14.33 20.51
CA VAL A 457 -5.97 14.45 21.76
C VAL A 457 -4.89 13.40 21.94
N ASN A 458 -4.78 12.43 21.02
CA ASN A 458 -3.75 11.41 21.10
C ASN A 458 -2.37 12.03 20.82
N PRO A 459 -1.47 12.09 21.81
CA PRO A 459 -0.16 12.73 21.65
C PRO A 459 0.75 11.98 20.68
N GLU A 460 0.49 10.70 20.38
CA GLU A 460 1.30 9.94 19.41
C GLU A 460 0.89 10.19 17.96
N PHE A 461 -0.32 10.71 17.74
CA PHE A 461 -0.84 11.00 16.40
C PHE A 461 -0.96 12.51 16.13
N THR A 462 -1.28 13.32 17.13
CA THR A 462 -1.40 14.77 16.95
C THR A 462 -0.03 15.44 16.98
N LEU A 463 0.41 16.03 15.87
CA LEU A 463 1.70 16.75 15.82
C LEU A 463 1.62 18.18 16.37
N LEU A 464 0.45 18.61 16.85
CA LEU A 464 0.18 19.98 17.28
C LEU A 464 0.33 20.13 18.80
N HIS A 465 1.56 20.03 19.30
CA HIS A 465 1.89 20.24 20.73
C HIS A 465 2.11 21.72 21.10
N TYR A 466 1.35 22.63 20.48
CA TYR A 466 1.47 24.06 20.75
C TYR A 466 0.46 24.51 21.81
N SER A 467 0.89 25.40 22.70
CA SER A 467 0.04 25.91 23.79
C SER A 467 -1.27 26.52 23.29
N TRP A 468 -1.26 27.21 22.14
CA TRP A 468 -2.48 27.74 21.53
C TRP A 468 -3.46 26.64 21.14
N TYR A 469 -2.98 25.51 20.64
CA TYR A 469 -3.81 24.38 20.21
C TYR A 469 -4.42 23.70 21.43
N GLU A 470 -3.62 23.39 22.44
CA GLU A 470 -4.10 22.80 23.69
C GLU A 470 -5.14 23.69 24.38
N ASN A 471 -4.89 25.00 24.47
CA ASN A 471 -5.84 25.95 25.04
C ASN A 471 -7.14 26.00 24.23
N THR A 472 -7.06 25.93 22.90
CA THR A 472 -8.23 25.88 22.03
C THR A 472 -9.05 24.62 22.26
N ILE A 473 -8.41 23.44 22.34
CA ILE A 473 -9.09 22.17 22.64
C ILE A 473 -9.73 22.20 24.03
N ARG A 474 -9.01 22.68 25.06
CA ARG A 474 -9.57 22.84 26.43
C ARG A 474 -10.77 23.77 26.45
N TRP A 475 -10.70 24.88 25.72
CA TRP A 475 -11.82 25.82 25.58
C TRP A 475 -13.02 25.16 24.89
N LEU A 476 -12.82 24.44 23.78
CA LEU A 476 -13.88 23.73 23.06
C LEU A 476 -14.62 22.73 23.97
N VAL A 477 -13.87 21.99 24.80
CA VAL A 477 -14.45 21.01 25.74
C VAL A 477 -15.14 21.69 26.93
N SER A 478 -14.67 22.88 27.33
CA SER A 478 -15.30 23.63 28.43
C SER A 478 -16.76 23.98 28.14
N PHE A 479 -17.14 24.07 26.85
CA PHE A 479 -18.51 24.31 26.43
C PHE A 479 -19.13 23.06 25.77
N LYS A 480 -19.76 22.22 26.61
CA LYS A 480 -20.32 20.91 26.22
C LYS A 480 -21.15 20.90 24.92
N PRO A 481 -22.05 21.88 24.64
CA PRO A 481 -22.82 21.85 23.41
C PRO A 481 -21.95 21.96 22.15
N VAL A 482 -20.94 22.84 22.14
CA VAL A 482 -20.02 22.98 21.01
C VAL A 482 -19.18 21.72 20.84
N TYR A 483 -18.67 21.17 21.93
CA TYR A 483 -17.96 19.89 21.92
C TYR A 483 -18.79 18.79 21.24
N HIS A 484 -20.03 18.57 21.68
CA HIS A 484 -20.88 17.52 21.10
C HIS A 484 -21.26 17.78 19.65
N ILE A 485 -21.61 19.03 19.29
CA ILE A 485 -21.92 19.39 17.91
C ILE A 485 -20.71 19.12 17.01
N MET A 486 -19.51 19.54 17.43
CA MET A 486 -18.28 19.33 16.68
C MET A 486 -18.02 17.83 16.43
N LEU A 487 -18.06 17.00 17.47
CA LEU A 487 -17.79 15.56 17.34
C LEU A 487 -18.80 14.87 16.42
N VAL A 488 -20.09 15.14 16.63
CA VAL A 488 -21.17 14.55 15.85
C VAL A 488 -21.04 15.00 14.38
N SER A 489 -20.88 16.31 14.14
CA SER A 489 -20.72 16.84 12.78
C SER A 489 -19.49 16.26 12.08
N ALA A 490 -18.36 16.10 12.77
CA ALA A 490 -17.15 15.51 12.19
C ALA A 490 -17.35 14.03 11.80
N VAL A 491 -18.02 13.24 12.64
CA VAL A 491 -18.35 11.85 12.33
C VAL A 491 -19.29 11.75 11.14
N TRP A 492 -20.42 12.48 11.16
CA TRP A 492 -21.38 12.43 10.06
C TRP A 492 -20.80 12.97 8.75
N PHE A 493 -19.96 14.00 8.82
CA PHE A 493 -19.20 14.50 7.67
C PHE A 493 -18.31 13.41 7.08
N THR A 494 -17.52 12.74 7.92
CA THR A 494 -16.60 11.67 7.48
C THR A 494 -17.38 10.52 6.84
N LEU A 495 -18.44 10.03 7.50
CA LEU A 495 -19.29 8.95 6.97
C LEU A 495 -19.99 9.35 5.67
N PHE A 496 -20.47 10.59 5.56
CA PHE A 496 -21.07 11.09 4.31
C PHE A 496 -20.07 11.08 3.16
N VAL A 497 -18.86 11.63 3.38
CA VAL A 497 -17.82 11.69 2.35
C VAL A 497 -17.37 10.29 1.92
N GLU A 498 -17.19 9.37 2.86
CA GLU A 498 -16.69 8.02 2.59
C GLU A 498 -17.73 7.06 2.01
N ILE A 499 -19.00 7.16 2.44
CA ILE A 499 -20.07 6.24 2.00
C ILE A 499 -20.86 6.82 0.83
N ALA A 500 -21.30 8.07 0.90
CA ALA A 500 -22.07 8.68 -0.19
C ALA A 500 -21.16 9.18 -1.32
N GLY A 501 -19.96 9.65 -1.00
CA GLY A 501 -18.99 10.20 -1.96
C GLY A 501 -18.73 9.31 -3.18
N PRO A 502 -18.46 7.99 -3.01
CA PRO A 502 -18.26 7.07 -4.13
C PRO A 502 -19.37 7.06 -5.18
N PHE A 503 -20.62 7.30 -4.80
CA PHE A 503 -21.75 7.41 -5.73
C PHE A 503 -21.89 8.82 -6.29
N LEU A 504 -21.69 9.83 -5.45
CA LEU A 504 -21.90 11.24 -5.80
C LEU A 504 -20.81 11.81 -6.73
N LEU A 505 -19.60 11.23 -6.72
CA LEU A 505 -18.49 11.61 -7.62
C LEU A 505 -18.82 11.48 -9.12
N TRP A 506 -19.79 10.64 -9.47
CA TRP A 506 -20.24 10.42 -10.85
C TRP A 506 -21.33 11.41 -11.30
N THR A 507 -21.79 12.27 -10.40
CA THR A 507 -22.94 13.17 -10.62
C THR A 507 -22.49 14.62 -10.88
N ARG A 508 -23.43 15.57 -10.80
CA ARG A 508 -23.14 17.01 -10.82
C ARG A 508 -22.51 17.50 -9.50
N LEU A 509 -22.71 16.76 -8.40
CA LEU A 509 -22.15 17.06 -7.08
C LEU A 509 -20.65 16.69 -6.96
N ARG A 510 -20.04 16.14 -8.02
CA ARG A 510 -18.63 15.75 -8.04
C ARG A 510 -17.68 16.81 -7.45
N TRP A 511 -17.91 18.08 -7.77
CA TRP A 511 -17.05 19.18 -7.37
C TRP A 511 -17.13 19.44 -5.86
N LEU A 512 -18.33 19.33 -5.31
CA LEU A 512 -18.54 19.38 -3.87
C LEU A 512 -17.81 18.22 -3.19
N ILE A 513 -17.97 16.98 -3.69
CA ILE A 513 -17.33 15.82 -3.07
C ILE A 513 -15.81 15.90 -3.18
N ILE A 514 -15.24 16.31 -4.31
CA ILE A 514 -13.80 16.52 -4.46
C ILE A 514 -13.32 17.56 -3.43
N PHE A 515 -14.05 18.68 -3.27
CA PHE A 515 -13.71 19.70 -2.28
C PHE A 515 -13.78 19.15 -0.85
N LEU A 516 -14.88 18.52 -0.45
CA LEU A 516 -15.07 17.99 0.91
C LEU A 516 -14.06 16.89 1.22
N ALA A 517 -13.79 15.98 0.28
CA ALA A 517 -12.79 14.94 0.42
C ALA A 517 -11.37 15.51 0.52
N THR A 518 -11.02 16.51 -0.29
CA THR A 518 -9.72 17.20 -0.20
C THR A 518 -9.59 17.93 1.13
N LEU A 519 -10.65 18.61 1.60
CA LEU A 519 -10.69 19.28 2.89
C LEU A 519 -10.49 18.28 4.04
N MET A 520 -11.19 17.14 3.99
CA MET A 520 -11.04 16.07 4.98
C MET A 520 -9.60 15.58 5.04
N HIS A 521 -8.99 15.25 3.90
CA HIS A 521 -7.60 14.79 3.82
C HIS A 521 -6.60 15.86 4.27
N ALA A 522 -6.83 17.14 3.95
CA ALA A 522 -5.99 18.23 4.42
C ALA A 522 -6.06 18.40 5.95
N ILE A 523 -7.27 18.28 6.54
CA ILE A 523 -7.46 18.32 7.99
C ILE A 523 -6.72 17.15 8.65
N ILE A 524 -6.85 15.94 8.10
CA ILE A 524 -6.13 14.77 8.62
C ILE A 524 -4.62 14.94 8.51
N ALA A 525 -4.11 15.47 7.38
CA ALA A 525 -2.68 15.71 7.19
C ALA A 525 -2.12 16.66 8.28
N VAL A 526 -2.82 17.77 8.52
CA VAL A 526 -2.39 18.79 9.49
C VAL A 526 -2.51 18.29 10.93
N LEU A 527 -3.61 17.63 11.27
CA LEU A 527 -3.87 17.20 12.65
C LEU A 527 -3.06 15.95 12.99
N MET A 528 -3.04 14.94 12.12
CA MET A 528 -2.46 13.61 12.38
C MET A 528 -1.04 13.41 11.83
N GLY A 529 -0.48 14.39 11.12
CA GLY A 529 0.86 14.27 10.54
C GLY A 529 1.01 13.29 9.39
N LEU A 530 -0.09 12.71 8.88
CA LEU A 530 -0.11 11.68 7.83
C LEU A 530 0.09 12.24 6.41
N ASN A 531 0.93 13.27 6.28
CA ASN A 531 1.03 14.14 5.11
C ASN A 531 1.11 13.38 3.77
N LEU A 532 2.00 12.39 3.66
CA LEU A 532 2.22 11.69 2.39
C LEU A 532 1.07 10.77 2.00
N PHE A 533 0.45 10.11 2.97
CA PHE A 533 -0.72 9.29 2.72
C PHE A 533 -1.88 10.16 2.21
N GLU A 534 -2.14 11.26 2.91
CA GLU A 534 -3.22 12.19 2.57
C GLU A 534 -2.99 12.87 1.21
N LEU A 535 -1.74 13.23 0.87
CA LEU A 535 -1.40 13.76 -0.45
C LEU A 535 -1.62 12.74 -1.56
N LEU A 536 -1.30 11.45 -1.35
CA LEU A 536 -1.57 10.41 -2.33
C LEU A 536 -3.08 10.18 -2.53
N MET A 537 -3.87 10.26 -1.45
CA MET A 537 -5.33 10.19 -1.56
C MET A 537 -5.90 11.37 -2.36
N ILE A 538 -5.38 12.59 -2.14
CA ILE A 538 -5.73 13.77 -2.96
C ILE A 538 -5.29 13.58 -4.42
N VAL A 539 -4.14 12.97 -4.67
CA VAL A 539 -3.71 12.64 -6.05
C VAL A 539 -4.66 11.66 -6.73
N MET A 540 -5.18 10.66 -6.02
CA MET A 540 -6.20 9.76 -6.57
C MET A 540 -7.50 10.48 -6.92
N LEU A 541 -7.92 11.48 -6.11
CA LEU A 541 -9.08 12.33 -6.42
C LEU A 541 -8.93 13.09 -7.75
N LEU A 542 -7.70 13.41 -8.16
CA LEU A 542 -7.44 14.08 -9.45
C LEU A 542 -7.96 13.25 -10.64
N ALA A 543 -8.12 11.94 -10.49
CA ALA A 543 -8.68 11.08 -11.54
C ALA A 543 -10.13 11.44 -11.89
N PHE A 544 -10.86 12.12 -11.00
CA PHE A 544 -12.22 12.61 -11.22
C PHE A 544 -12.27 14.00 -11.90
N LEU A 545 -11.11 14.65 -12.09
CA LEU A 545 -11.03 15.90 -12.84
C LEU A 545 -11.11 15.64 -14.36
N PRO A 546 -11.99 16.36 -15.08
CA PRO A 546 -11.98 16.34 -16.54
C PRO A 546 -10.64 16.82 -17.09
N ASP A 547 -10.16 16.19 -18.15
CA ASP A 547 -8.91 16.53 -18.86
C ASP A 547 -8.82 18.02 -19.21
N ARG A 548 -9.93 18.61 -19.67
CA ARG A 548 -10.05 20.03 -19.99
C ARG A 548 -9.70 20.94 -18.81
N VAL A 549 -10.05 20.58 -17.57
CA VAL A 549 -9.79 21.45 -16.41
C VAL A 549 -8.29 21.56 -16.16
N ILE A 550 -7.56 20.47 -16.39
CA ILE A 550 -6.11 20.46 -16.27
C ILE A 550 -5.50 21.18 -17.48
N ARG A 551 -5.89 20.79 -18.69
CA ARG A 551 -5.37 21.34 -19.94
C ARG A 551 -5.58 22.85 -20.05
N ASP A 552 -6.76 23.36 -19.70
CA ASP A 552 -7.09 24.77 -19.85
C ASP A 552 -6.31 25.65 -18.85
N ARG A 553 -5.96 25.12 -17.68
CA ARG A 553 -5.05 25.81 -16.74
C ARG A 553 -3.60 25.85 -17.24
N PHE A 554 -3.19 24.81 -17.96
CA PHE A 554 -1.91 24.76 -18.66
C PHE A 554 -1.92 25.43 -20.05
N ARG A 555 -3.09 25.88 -20.56
CA ARG A 555 -3.21 26.69 -21.78
C ARG A 555 -3.29 28.18 -21.51
N GLY A 556 -2.58 28.96 -22.30
CA GLY A 556 -2.59 30.42 -22.15
C GLY A 556 -3.92 31.02 -22.61
N GLY A 557 -4.14 32.27 -22.22
CA GLY A 557 -5.31 33.04 -22.66
C GLY A 557 -5.30 33.32 -24.17
N PRO A 558 -6.42 33.80 -24.72
CA PRO A 558 -6.50 34.21 -26.13
C PRO A 558 -5.51 35.33 -26.48
N ASP A 559 -5.09 36.12 -25.49
CA ASP A 559 -4.22 37.30 -25.64
C ASP A 559 -2.73 36.94 -25.79
N LEU A 560 -2.39 35.65 -25.89
CA LEU A 560 -1.00 35.24 -26.14
C LEU A 560 -0.51 35.80 -27.50
N PRO A 561 0.71 36.36 -27.54
CA PRO A 561 1.26 36.89 -28.78
C PRO A 561 1.40 35.77 -29.81
N ARG A 562 0.97 36.04 -31.04
CA ARG A 562 1.18 35.14 -32.18
C ARG A 562 2.38 35.58 -32.99
N PHE A 563 3.06 34.58 -33.53
CA PHE A 563 4.23 34.77 -34.36
C PHE A 563 4.14 33.88 -35.59
N ARG A 564 4.88 34.24 -36.63
CA ARG A 564 5.16 33.37 -37.77
C ARG A 564 6.65 33.10 -37.81
N TRP A 565 7.00 31.82 -37.78
CA TRP A 565 8.38 31.41 -37.99
C TRP A 565 8.58 31.16 -39.48
N CYS A 566 9.35 32.03 -40.12
CA CYS A 566 9.61 31.98 -41.55
C CYS A 566 10.94 31.26 -41.81
N PHE A 567 10.90 30.20 -42.62
CA PHE A 567 12.05 29.31 -42.86
C PHE A 567 12.00 28.66 -44.24
N HIS A 568 13.13 28.10 -44.68
CA HIS A 568 13.27 27.43 -45.97
C HIS A 568 13.10 25.92 -45.82
N LEU A 569 12.07 25.37 -46.46
CA LEU A 569 11.81 23.93 -46.52
C LEU A 569 13.02 23.09 -47.00
N PRO A 570 13.80 23.50 -48.02
CA PRO A 570 14.94 22.71 -48.49
C PRO A 570 16.10 22.60 -47.48
N ARG A 571 16.19 23.49 -46.49
CA ARG A 571 17.32 23.55 -45.55
C ARG A 571 17.04 22.72 -44.30
N ASP A 572 17.71 21.58 -44.15
CA ASP A 572 17.45 20.65 -43.04
C ASP A 572 17.66 21.29 -41.65
N ALA A 573 18.67 22.15 -41.52
CA ALA A 573 18.96 22.85 -40.27
C ALA A 573 17.79 23.74 -39.84
N GLU A 574 17.21 24.50 -40.76
CA GLU A 574 16.03 25.36 -40.49
C GLU A 574 14.78 24.52 -40.19
N CYS A 575 14.58 23.41 -40.90
CA CYS A 575 13.52 22.45 -40.60
C CYS A 575 13.66 21.80 -39.20
N ARG A 576 14.90 21.55 -38.72
CA ARG A 576 15.13 21.09 -37.34
C ARG A 576 14.71 22.14 -36.32
N THR A 577 15.01 23.39 -36.59
CA THR A 577 14.61 24.52 -35.76
C THR A 577 13.10 24.70 -35.72
N ALA A 578 12.45 24.72 -36.87
CA ALA A 578 11.00 24.82 -36.97
C ALA A 578 10.30 23.68 -36.19
N ALA A 579 10.87 22.47 -36.24
CA ALA A 579 10.36 21.34 -35.46
C ALA A 579 10.53 21.51 -33.94
N TRP A 580 11.63 22.10 -33.48
CA TRP A 580 11.82 22.40 -32.05
C TRP A 580 10.84 23.46 -31.55
N ILE A 581 10.67 24.54 -32.32
CA ILE A 581 9.71 25.61 -32.02
C ILE A 581 8.31 25.00 -31.91
N ALA A 582 7.87 24.23 -32.91
CA ALA A 582 6.55 23.58 -32.89
C ALA A 582 6.38 22.51 -31.80
N ALA A 583 7.47 21.92 -31.29
CA ALA A 583 7.40 20.95 -30.20
C ALA A 583 7.21 21.62 -28.85
N ILE A 584 7.91 22.75 -28.60
CA ILE A 584 7.85 23.52 -27.35
C ILE A 584 6.60 24.39 -27.29
N ASP A 585 6.09 24.84 -28.44
CA ASP A 585 4.90 25.69 -28.52
C ASP A 585 3.60 24.91 -28.24
N VAL A 586 3.28 24.72 -26.95
CA VAL A 586 2.07 23.99 -26.50
C VAL A 586 0.77 24.77 -26.78
N ASP A 587 0.85 26.08 -26.91
CA ASP A 587 -0.31 26.98 -27.10
C ASP A 587 -0.54 27.40 -28.56
N ASN A 588 0.23 26.83 -29.49
CA ASN A 588 0.17 27.11 -30.93
C ASN A 588 0.35 28.61 -31.25
N GLN A 589 1.22 29.29 -30.50
CA GLN A 589 1.58 30.70 -30.67
C GLN A 589 2.34 30.95 -31.98
N VAL A 590 3.09 29.98 -32.49
CA VAL A 590 3.99 30.14 -33.63
C VAL A 590 3.51 29.34 -34.83
N ARG A 591 3.08 30.04 -35.87
CA ARG A 591 2.74 29.43 -37.15
C ARG A 591 4.00 29.23 -37.98
N LEU A 592 4.26 27.98 -38.38
CA LEU A 592 5.35 27.66 -39.31
C LEU A 592 4.97 28.11 -40.73
N GLN A 593 5.78 28.98 -41.34
CA GLN A 593 5.57 29.52 -42.68
C GLN A 593 6.81 29.28 -43.57
N PRO A 594 6.71 28.39 -44.57
CA PRO A 594 7.76 28.28 -45.58
C PRO A 594 7.87 29.57 -46.42
N VAL A 595 9.09 30.01 -46.70
CA VAL A 595 9.37 31.19 -47.55
C VAL A 595 10.14 30.82 -48.82
N SER A 596 10.05 31.69 -49.84
CA SER A 596 10.75 31.54 -51.12
C SER A 596 12.27 31.77 -50.98
N ALA A 597 13.05 31.27 -51.94
CA ALA A 597 14.52 31.27 -51.90
C ALA A 597 15.19 32.66 -51.95
N GLU A 598 14.44 33.76 -52.11
CA GLU A 598 14.97 35.12 -52.22
C GLU A 598 15.49 35.66 -50.88
N GLN A 599 14.98 35.15 -49.76
CA GLN A 599 15.45 35.55 -48.43
C GLN A 599 16.58 34.62 -47.97
N LYS A 600 17.66 35.18 -47.42
CA LYS A 600 18.87 34.40 -47.11
C LYS A 600 18.82 33.65 -45.77
N THR A 601 18.08 34.16 -44.78
CA THR A 601 18.09 33.65 -43.39
C THR A 601 16.67 33.51 -42.84
N PRO A 602 16.41 32.56 -41.93
CA PRO A 602 15.12 32.47 -41.25
C PRO A 602 14.88 33.72 -40.38
N TYR A 603 13.61 34.02 -40.09
CA TYR A 603 13.22 35.16 -39.27
C TYR A 603 11.91 34.90 -38.55
N LEU A 604 11.69 35.63 -37.45
CA LEU A 604 10.45 35.63 -36.69
C LEU A 604 9.64 36.87 -37.07
N LEU A 605 8.39 36.68 -37.50
CA LEU A 605 7.46 37.77 -37.80
C LEU A 605 6.43 37.89 -36.68
N ARG A 606 6.28 39.09 -36.12
CA ARG A 606 5.21 39.42 -35.17
C ARG A 606 3.92 39.80 -35.92
N ASP A 607 2.79 39.76 -35.22
CA ASP A 607 1.49 40.16 -35.80
C ASP A 607 1.44 41.63 -36.25
N ASN A 608 2.21 42.52 -35.62
CA ASN A 608 2.36 43.92 -36.03
C ASN A 608 3.21 44.10 -37.31
N GLY A 609 3.70 43.01 -37.93
CA GLY A 609 4.54 43.03 -39.12
C GLY A 609 6.04 43.21 -38.86
N GLU A 610 6.46 43.35 -37.59
CA GLU A 610 7.86 43.50 -37.21
C GLU A 610 8.64 42.19 -37.47
N MET A 611 9.77 42.30 -38.17
CA MET A 611 10.67 41.20 -38.50
C MET A 611 11.88 41.18 -37.57
N LEU A 612 12.03 40.09 -36.83
CA LEU A 612 13.14 39.87 -35.89
C LEU A 612 14.08 38.77 -36.38
N ARG A 613 15.38 38.91 -36.09
CA ARG A 613 16.43 37.96 -36.49
C ARG A 613 17.37 37.63 -35.32
N ASP A 614 18.14 36.56 -35.50
CA ASP A 614 19.26 36.17 -34.63
C ASP A 614 18.90 36.18 -33.14
N ARG A 615 19.74 36.79 -32.31
CA ARG A 615 19.62 36.77 -30.85
C ARG A 615 18.34 37.44 -30.35
N GLU A 616 17.88 38.48 -31.03
CA GLU A 616 16.66 39.21 -30.66
C GLU A 616 15.42 38.34 -30.86
N ALA A 617 15.32 37.65 -32.00
CA ALA A 617 14.24 36.69 -32.23
C ALA A 617 14.27 35.53 -31.22
N VAL A 618 15.44 35.00 -30.85
CA VAL A 618 15.56 33.96 -29.82
C VAL A 618 15.07 34.49 -28.46
N GLN A 619 15.50 35.68 -28.05
CA GLN A 619 15.06 36.28 -26.79
C GLN A 619 13.55 36.48 -26.74
N VAL A 620 12.97 37.04 -27.81
CA VAL A 620 11.52 37.22 -27.91
C VAL A 620 10.81 35.87 -27.84
N LEU A 621 11.22 34.88 -28.64
CA LEU A 621 10.57 33.57 -28.66
C LEU A 621 10.66 32.85 -27.31
N VAL A 622 11.80 32.91 -26.61
CA VAL A 622 11.97 32.32 -25.27
C VAL A 622 11.17 33.08 -24.20
N SER A 623 11.10 34.41 -24.29
CA SER A 623 10.37 35.24 -23.32
C SER A 623 8.85 35.21 -23.52
N SER A 624 8.38 34.98 -24.76
CA SER A 624 6.97 35.10 -25.14
C SER A 624 6.24 33.77 -25.28
N LEU A 625 6.93 32.64 -25.51
CA LEU A 625 6.30 31.32 -25.47
C LEU A 625 6.01 30.95 -24.02
N ARG A 626 4.77 30.67 -23.65
CA ARG A 626 4.36 30.54 -22.23
C ARG A 626 5.26 29.64 -21.36
N LEU A 627 5.65 28.48 -21.87
CA LEU A 627 6.44 27.50 -21.11
C LEU A 627 7.96 27.61 -21.36
N ALA A 628 8.39 28.44 -22.31
CA ALA A 628 9.82 28.64 -22.59
C ALA A 628 10.57 29.41 -21.50
N PRO A 629 9.95 30.33 -20.70
CA PRO A 629 10.59 30.95 -19.55
C PRO A 629 11.12 29.96 -18.50
N LEU A 630 10.50 28.77 -18.39
CA LEU A 630 11.00 27.71 -17.51
C LEU A 630 12.37 27.17 -17.95
N LEU A 631 12.76 27.42 -19.22
CA LEU A 631 14.05 27.06 -19.78
C LEU A 631 15.06 28.23 -19.72
N VAL A 632 14.66 29.42 -19.26
CA VAL A 632 15.55 30.59 -19.12
C VAL A 632 16.74 30.34 -18.20
N PRO A 633 16.62 29.63 -17.06
CA PRO A 633 17.79 29.28 -16.25
C PRO A 633 18.85 28.48 -17.02
N LEU A 634 18.45 27.68 -18.01
CA LEU A 634 19.39 26.94 -18.87
C LEU A 634 20.17 27.86 -19.81
N LEU A 635 19.63 29.05 -20.14
CA LEU A 635 20.33 30.05 -20.94
C LEU A 635 21.37 30.83 -20.14
N TRP A 636 21.34 30.76 -18.81
CA TRP A 636 22.34 31.37 -17.93
C TRP A 636 23.61 30.51 -17.81
N LEU A 637 23.56 29.25 -18.27
CA LEU A 637 24.75 28.42 -18.42
C LEU A 637 25.67 29.01 -19.49
N PRO A 638 26.96 29.24 -19.19
CA PRO A 638 27.91 29.82 -20.15
C PRO A 638 27.91 29.04 -21.48
N GLY A 639 27.75 29.76 -22.59
CA GLY A 639 27.75 29.18 -23.94
C GLY A 639 26.40 28.65 -24.46
N MET A 640 25.42 28.38 -23.59
CA MET A 640 24.12 27.85 -24.01
C MET A 640 23.32 28.82 -24.88
N GLY A 641 23.33 30.12 -24.56
CA GLY A 641 22.65 31.14 -25.37
C GLY A 641 23.19 31.22 -26.80
N GLY A 642 24.52 31.28 -26.95
CA GLY A 642 25.17 31.30 -28.27
C GLY A 642 24.99 30.00 -29.05
N TRP A 643 24.95 28.86 -28.36
CA TRP A 643 24.61 27.56 -28.97
C TRP A 643 23.17 27.55 -29.51
N LEU A 644 22.21 28.08 -28.74
CA LEU A 644 20.81 28.17 -29.13
C LEU A 644 20.63 29.08 -30.36
N THR A 645 21.28 30.24 -30.37
CA THR A 645 21.22 31.16 -31.53
C THR A 645 21.77 30.51 -32.80
N ARG A 646 22.93 29.83 -32.73
CA ARG A 646 23.49 29.10 -33.89
C ARG A 646 22.60 27.96 -34.38
N ARG A 647 21.86 27.31 -33.47
CA ARG A 647 20.88 26.28 -33.81
C ARG A 647 19.67 26.89 -34.51
N LEU A 648 19.11 27.98 -33.98
CA LEU A 648 17.88 28.59 -34.46
C LEU A 648 18.09 29.40 -35.76
N PHE A 649 19.24 30.04 -35.91
CA PHE A 649 19.66 30.83 -37.06
C PHE A 649 20.99 30.27 -37.62
N PRO A 650 20.95 29.13 -38.32
CA PRO A 650 22.14 28.62 -39.00
C PRO A 650 22.53 29.59 -40.12
N SER A 651 23.79 30.03 -40.10
CA SER A 651 24.40 30.93 -41.10
C SER A 651 24.44 30.33 -42.49
#